data_AF-A0A927HC89-F1
#
_entry.id   AF-A0A927HC89-F1
#
_cell.length_a   1.000
_cell.length_b   1.000
_cell.length_c   1.000
_cell.angle_alpha   90.00
_cell.angle_beta   90.00
_cell.angle_gamma   90.00
#
_symmetry.space_group_name_H-M   'P 1'
#
loop_
_entity.id
_entity.type
_entity.pdbx_description
1 polymer ?
#
loop_
_entity_poly.entity_id
_entity_poly.type
_entity_poly.pdbx_seq_one_letter_code
_entity_poly.pdbx_strand_id
1 'polypeptide(L)'
;MAKQKRLVTKKDEIVAVTTPITNEEIKERNKQYSLLAPKRFATKFNELLFKPVEFQWNSISKEIQINHCTNPYCASFGMKQEKFPVKGKPSRYKLNGTGESKTIKCNPNLVLPTRGMSLGCYTRAFSNWSLAEEISRLVHLETIKEIEPQYIFHKEGCAFEDFTPFNEPNSFYKQGKSKVGAQRWQCKSCKKKTNIMPNTKQSIVYNQQRNDIVPTFAKLLLNKTPVSRTCEVLGIGRGTYYQKLEWLYRRCLEFLERYETKPLSQLSFKEVWLNTDKMTYLLNNIRRKGMGGKKYDSVEDTQFPTNVVITAEVFSRYVLRSDIAYDWDASIEEIALDTFLLKEDHLNEFAKRHARLRFSHFPQPPSDNDTQTEEEYRSELLKVERRDKYIEGLHVNSTYTTMAHYWLIKQLLNSSEWRFVTDRDSSLMTACYRIFSREFQLSDAHHFVSQIDKTKTRKQAYEEFKLAQQDLYDWGIRNGHSTRSLKKLAFLYLEDAFQRHQFHEEIHTASYSYKQYANNPIEHPLATPDRGFREVDCTTDLSSLEPSEIAHLMLNVNDNAANAFIQNIRRRLSILERPLMTARGDGKSYIYSNFNPKYAQMALTILRTYYNFCIPFTTKEGAKKIVKTPAQRLGITDKVFNLKDIIYLR
;
A
#
# COMPACT_ATOMS: atom_id res chain seq x y z
N MET A 1 -29.42 -0.57 16.23
CA MET A 1 -29.15 -2.00 15.91
C MET A 1 -28.19 -2.04 14.74
N ALA A 2 -27.15 -2.89 14.74
CA ALA A 2 -26.18 -2.92 13.65
C ALA A 2 -26.85 -3.28 12.31
N LYS A 3 -26.75 -2.38 11.32
CA LYS A 3 -27.29 -2.59 9.97
C LYS A 3 -26.40 -3.57 9.20
N GLN A 4 -26.93 -4.17 8.14
CA GLN A 4 -26.11 -4.90 7.17
C GLN A 4 -25.14 -3.92 6.51
N LYS A 5 -23.91 -4.37 6.21
CA LYS A 5 -22.91 -3.54 5.52
C LYS A 5 -22.70 -4.01 4.09
N ARG A 6 -22.20 -3.16 3.21
CA ARG A 6 -21.74 -3.51 1.85
C ARG A 6 -20.33 -2.98 1.64
N LEU A 7 -19.65 -3.52 0.63
CA LEU A 7 -18.46 -2.87 0.11
C LEU A 7 -18.84 -1.50 -0.44
N VAL A 8 -17.93 -0.55 -0.28
CA VAL A 8 -18.07 0.79 -0.85
C VAL A 8 -17.94 0.68 -2.38
N THR A 9 -18.57 1.60 -3.10
CA THR A 9 -18.40 1.79 -4.56
C THR A 9 -17.85 3.18 -4.88
N LYS A 10 -17.25 3.39 -6.07
CA LYS A 10 -16.73 4.72 -6.48
C LYS A 10 -17.71 5.88 -6.21
N LYS A 11 -19.01 5.63 -6.25
CA LYS A 11 -20.10 6.62 -6.03
C LYS A 11 -20.29 7.05 -4.58
N ASP A 12 -19.68 6.38 -3.61
CA ASP A 12 -19.91 6.66 -2.18
C ASP A 12 -19.04 7.80 -1.61
N GLU A 13 -18.11 8.36 -2.40
CA GLU A 13 -17.24 9.49 -2.04
C GLU A 13 -16.71 9.46 -0.59
N ILE A 14 -16.08 8.34 -0.19
CA ILE A 14 -15.50 8.18 1.16
C ILE A 14 -14.32 9.13 1.41
N VAL A 15 -13.57 9.39 0.35
CA VAL A 15 -12.48 10.36 0.33
C VAL A 15 -12.78 11.33 -0.81
N ALA A 16 -13.08 12.57 -0.44
CA ALA A 16 -13.33 13.64 -1.39
C ALA A 16 -12.03 14.41 -1.62
N VAL A 17 -11.37 14.16 -2.76
CA VAL A 17 -10.15 14.87 -3.16
C VAL A 17 -10.53 16.20 -3.79
N THR A 18 -10.08 17.30 -3.20
CA THR A 18 -10.33 18.64 -3.74
C THR A 18 -9.48 18.83 -5.00
N THR A 19 -10.12 19.22 -6.10
CA THR A 19 -9.43 19.57 -7.35
C THR A 19 -8.45 20.72 -7.09
N PRO A 20 -7.12 20.53 -7.29
CA PRO A 20 -6.13 21.54 -6.91
C PRO A 20 -5.99 22.69 -7.89
N ILE A 21 -6.79 22.71 -8.96
CA ILE A 21 -6.77 23.70 -10.03
C ILE A 21 -8.10 24.45 -10.08
N THR A 22 -8.06 25.73 -10.44
CA THR A 22 -9.27 26.56 -10.49
C THR A 22 -9.91 26.54 -11.89
N ASN A 23 -11.16 26.97 -11.99
CA ASN A 23 -11.83 27.10 -13.28
C ASN A 23 -11.13 28.13 -14.19
N GLU A 24 -10.51 29.16 -13.62
CA GLU A 24 -9.70 30.14 -14.35
C GLU A 24 -8.46 29.48 -14.95
N GLU A 25 -7.77 28.62 -14.19
CA GLU A 25 -6.62 27.87 -14.69
C GLU A 25 -7.03 26.91 -15.83
N ILE A 26 -8.17 26.23 -15.70
CA ILE A 26 -8.70 25.37 -16.78
C ILE A 26 -8.98 26.18 -18.05
N LYS A 27 -9.60 27.36 -17.93
CA LYS A 27 -9.83 28.27 -19.07
C LYS A 27 -8.50 28.73 -19.69
N GLU A 28 -7.52 29.05 -18.86
CA GLU A 28 -6.19 29.44 -19.31
C GLU A 28 -5.48 28.32 -20.06
N ARG A 29 -5.50 27.08 -19.54
CA ARG A 29 -4.97 25.89 -20.22
C ARG A 29 -5.61 25.72 -21.59
N ASN A 30 -6.93 25.79 -21.68
CA ASN A 30 -7.64 25.68 -22.96
C ASN A 30 -7.23 26.77 -23.96
N LYS A 31 -7.09 28.01 -23.50
CA LYS A 31 -6.65 29.13 -24.34
C LYS A 31 -5.21 28.96 -24.84
N GLN A 32 -4.33 28.43 -24.01
CA GLN A 32 -2.90 28.36 -24.31
C GLN A 32 -2.46 27.06 -24.99
N TYR A 33 -3.30 26.04 -24.98
CA TYR A 33 -2.98 24.70 -25.49
C TYR A 33 -2.45 24.72 -26.93
N SER A 34 -3.15 25.37 -27.85
CA SER A 34 -2.72 25.48 -29.26
C SER A 34 -1.69 26.59 -29.51
N LEU A 35 -1.49 27.51 -28.55
CA LEU A 35 -0.63 28.69 -28.71
C LEU A 35 0.81 28.45 -28.25
N LEU A 36 1.03 27.52 -27.33
CA LEU A 36 2.33 27.25 -26.73
C LEU A 36 2.80 25.85 -27.08
N ALA A 37 4.06 25.73 -27.51
CA ALA A 37 4.70 24.42 -27.60
C ALA A 37 4.64 23.67 -26.25
N PRO A 38 4.51 22.32 -26.25
CA PRO A 38 4.30 21.52 -25.04
C PRO A 38 5.27 21.83 -23.89
N LYS A 39 6.55 22.06 -24.20
CA LYS A 39 7.56 22.41 -23.19
C LYS A 39 7.28 23.75 -22.50
N ARG A 40 6.83 24.76 -23.24
CA ARG A 40 6.48 26.09 -22.69
C ARG A 40 5.18 26.00 -21.89
N PHE A 41 4.20 25.24 -22.39
CA PHE A 41 2.95 24.95 -21.69
C PHE A 41 3.22 24.29 -20.33
N ALA A 42 3.95 23.18 -20.31
CA ALA A 42 4.32 22.46 -19.08
C ALA A 42 5.05 23.35 -18.08
N THR A 43 5.96 24.22 -18.56
CA THR A 43 6.76 25.11 -17.71
C THR A 43 5.91 26.14 -16.98
N LYS A 44 4.85 26.64 -17.63
CA LYS A 44 3.95 27.63 -17.05
C LYS A 44 3.26 27.12 -15.79
N PHE A 45 2.89 25.83 -15.79
CA PHE A 45 2.17 25.20 -14.67
C PHE A 45 3.10 24.45 -13.69
N ASN A 46 4.40 24.75 -13.69
CA ASN A 46 5.36 24.14 -12.76
C ASN A 46 5.06 24.43 -11.28
N GLU A 47 4.33 25.51 -10.98
CA GLU A 47 4.01 25.88 -9.60
C GLU A 47 3.14 24.84 -8.87
N LEU A 48 2.36 24.04 -9.62
CA LEU A 48 1.55 22.95 -9.09
C LEU A 48 2.38 21.89 -8.36
N LEU A 49 3.67 21.76 -8.70
CA LEU A 49 4.59 20.86 -8.02
C LEU A 49 4.63 21.09 -6.50
N PHE A 50 4.58 22.36 -6.08
CA PHE A 50 4.71 22.77 -4.69
C PHE A 50 3.38 23.23 -4.07
N LYS A 51 2.28 23.21 -4.85
CA LYS A 51 0.94 23.43 -4.33
C LYS A 51 0.47 22.16 -3.58
N PRO A 52 0.05 22.28 -2.31
CA PRO A 52 -0.51 21.15 -1.60
C PRO A 52 -1.87 20.73 -2.18
N VAL A 53 -2.26 19.48 -1.94
CA VAL A 53 -3.58 18.96 -2.28
C VAL A 53 -4.33 18.64 -0.99
N GLU A 54 -5.55 19.14 -0.91
CA GLU A 54 -6.45 18.86 0.20
C GLU A 54 -7.44 17.75 -0.16
N PHE A 55 -7.80 16.94 0.83
CA PHE A 55 -8.90 15.99 0.72
C PHE A 55 -9.58 15.78 2.07
N GLN A 56 -10.85 15.42 2.04
CA GLN A 56 -11.62 15.11 3.24
C GLN A 56 -11.67 13.59 3.44
N TRP A 57 -11.35 13.15 4.66
CA TRP A 57 -11.51 11.76 5.08
C TRP A 57 -11.97 11.72 6.55
N ASN A 58 -13.02 10.95 6.85
CA ASN A 58 -13.66 10.89 8.17
C ASN A 58 -14.05 12.27 8.72
N SER A 59 -14.56 13.16 7.85
CA SER A 59 -14.93 14.55 8.18
C SER A 59 -13.76 15.43 8.66
N ILE A 60 -12.52 15.00 8.44
CA ILE A 60 -11.31 15.75 8.75
C ILE A 60 -10.64 16.14 7.43
N SER A 61 -10.32 17.43 7.28
CA SER A 61 -9.51 17.90 6.15
C SER A 61 -8.04 17.51 6.36
N LYS A 62 -7.42 16.93 5.33
CA LYS A 62 -6.03 16.51 5.30
C LYS A 62 -5.34 17.19 4.12
N GLU A 63 -4.11 17.65 4.35
CA GLU A 63 -3.25 18.28 3.33
C GLU A 63 -2.07 17.34 3.00
N ILE A 64 -1.74 17.21 1.72
CA ILE A 64 -0.54 16.50 1.26
C ILE A 64 0.32 17.39 0.37
N GLN A 65 1.60 17.47 0.75
CA GLN A 65 2.69 17.98 -0.07
C GLN A 65 3.91 17.09 0.12
N ILE A 66 4.27 16.34 -0.92
CA ILE A 66 5.39 15.39 -0.86
C ILE A 66 6.65 15.87 -1.56
N ASN A 67 6.62 16.98 -2.31
CA ASN A 67 7.76 17.45 -3.10
C ASN A 67 8.72 18.31 -2.27
N HIS A 68 9.53 17.64 -1.47
CA HIS A 68 10.63 18.21 -0.68
C HIS A 68 11.85 17.27 -0.73
N CYS A 69 12.99 17.70 -0.19
CA CYS A 69 14.19 16.86 -0.11
C CYS A 69 13.90 15.57 0.69
N THR A 70 14.46 14.45 0.23
CA THR A 70 14.31 13.11 0.84
C THR A 70 15.61 12.54 1.42
N ASN A 71 16.70 13.31 1.42
CA ASN A 71 17.95 12.92 2.07
C ASN A 71 17.95 13.41 3.53
N PRO A 72 17.90 12.52 4.54
CA PRO A 72 17.80 12.91 5.95
C PRO A 72 19.00 13.72 6.48
N TYR A 73 20.16 13.65 5.82
CA TYR A 73 21.34 14.44 6.19
C TYR A 73 21.33 15.87 5.63
N CYS A 74 20.43 16.18 4.70
CA CYS A 74 20.37 17.49 4.06
C CYS A 74 19.58 18.48 4.91
N ALA A 75 20.07 19.71 5.07
CA ALA A 75 19.35 20.78 5.79
C ALA A 75 17.99 21.14 5.17
N SER A 76 17.75 20.78 3.91
CA SER A 76 16.45 20.97 3.25
C SER A 76 15.52 19.75 3.39
N PHE A 77 15.93 18.67 4.07
CA PHE A 77 15.11 17.48 4.28
C PHE A 77 13.74 17.83 4.84
N GLY A 78 12.66 17.34 4.23
CA GLY A 78 11.29 17.57 4.69
C GLY A 78 10.79 19.03 4.64
N MET A 79 11.62 19.99 4.23
CA MET A 79 11.27 21.42 4.25
C MET A 79 10.40 21.80 3.06
N LYS A 80 9.39 22.64 3.30
CA LYS A 80 8.53 23.20 2.24
C LYS A 80 9.32 24.11 1.30
N GLN A 81 8.80 24.28 0.08
CA GLN A 81 9.34 25.24 -0.88
C GLN A 81 9.17 26.67 -0.37
N GLU A 82 10.22 27.46 -0.49
CA GLU A 82 10.26 28.84 -0.02
C GLU A 82 11.19 29.66 -0.92
N LYS A 83 10.90 30.94 -1.12
CA LYS A 83 11.80 31.89 -1.79
C LYS A 83 12.61 32.64 -0.74
N PHE A 84 13.93 32.58 -0.83
CA PHE A 84 14.80 33.24 0.12
C PHE A 84 14.83 34.77 -0.10
N PRO A 85 14.82 35.60 0.95
CA PRO A 85 14.84 37.07 0.87
C PRO A 85 16.24 37.61 0.58
N VAL A 86 16.93 37.07 -0.42
CA VAL A 86 18.28 37.49 -0.86
C VAL A 86 18.25 37.96 -2.31
N LYS A 87 19.31 38.63 -2.78
CA LYS A 87 19.42 39.13 -4.17
C LYS A 87 19.17 37.99 -5.17
N GLY A 88 18.23 38.18 -6.10
CA GLY A 88 17.78 37.15 -7.05
C GLY A 88 16.66 36.22 -6.56
N LYS A 89 16.26 36.33 -5.28
CA LYS A 89 15.18 35.55 -4.63
C LYS A 89 15.16 34.06 -4.99
N PRO A 90 16.30 33.35 -4.88
CA PRO A 90 16.36 31.94 -5.23
C PRO A 90 15.39 31.15 -4.35
N SER A 91 14.71 30.17 -4.95
CA SER A 91 13.88 29.22 -4.22
C SER A 91 14.73 28.14 -3.55
N ARG A 92 14.21 27.52 -2.48
CA ARG A 92 14.85 26.38 -1.80
C ARG A 92 15.12 25.23 -2.76
N TYR A 93 14.16 24.96 -3.65
CA TYR A 93 14.29 23.96 -4.69
C TYR A 93 14.25 24.58 -6.08
N LYS A 94 15.11 24.09 -6.97
CA LYS A 94 15.01 24.32 -8.41
C LYS A 94 14.58 23.06 -9.13
N LEU A 95 13.78 23.20 -10.18
CA LEU A 95 13.39 22.07 -11.02
C LEU A 95 14.55 21.72 -11.96
N ASN A 96 14.82 20.43 -12.13
CA ASN A 96 15.85 19.91 -13.03
C ASN A 96 15.33 18.65 -13.77
N GLY A 97 16.05 18.24 -14.83
CA GLY A 97 15.72 17.08 -15.66
C GLY A 97 14.77 17.38 -16.82
N THR A 98 14.51 16.36 -17.64
CA THR A 98 13.67 16.40 -18.85
C THR A 98 12.60 15.30 -18.80
N GLY A 99 11.45 15.53 -19.46
CA GLY A 99 10.37 14.55 -19.56
C GLY A 99 9.82 14.09 -18.21
N GLU A 100 9.62 12.78 -18.06
CA GLU A 100 9.07 12.12 -16.86
C GLU A 100 10.07 12.02 -15.68
N SER A 101 11.33 12.39 -15.91
CA SER A 101 12.43 12.26 -14.95
C SER A 101 12.70 13.56 -14.16
N LYS A 102 11.70 14.45 -14.09
CA LYS A 102 11.83 15.72 -13.36
C LYS A 102 12.20 15.48 -11.90
N THR A 103 13.20 16.22 -11.46
CA THR A 103 13.70 16.19 -10.09
C THR A 103 13.71 17.61 -9.52
N ILE A 104 13.50 17.72 -8.22
CA ILE A 104 13.85 18.93 -7.47
C ILE A 104 15.29 18.81 -7.02
N LYS A 105 16.07 19.87 -7.23
CA LYS A 105 17.43 20.02 -6.72
C LYS A 105 17.43 21.03 -5.59
N CYS A 106 18.05 20.66 -4.47
CA CYS A 106 18.24 21.55 -3.34
C CYS A 106 19.22 22.67 -3.72
N ASN A 107 18.84 23.92 -3.47
CA ASN A 107 19.76 25.05 -3.52
C ASN A 107 20.46 25.23 -2.16
N PRO A 108 21.62 25.90 -2.13
CA PRO A 108 22.28 26.28 -0.88
C PRO A 108 21.35 27.09 0.02
N ASN A 109 21.42 26.88 1.34
CA ASN A 109 20.70 27.70 2.30
C ASN A 109 21.45 29.04 2.46
N LEU A 110 20.92 30.09 1.86
CA LEU A 110 21.56 31.41 1.84
C LEU A 110 21.15 32.30 3.03
N VAL A 111 20.20 31.87 3.86
CA VAL A 111 19.63 32.67 4.96
C VAL A 111 20.20 32.25 6.32
N LEU A 112 20.32 30.95 6.55
CA LEU A 112 20.86 30.39 7.80
C LEU A 112 21.90 29.31 7.47
N PRO A 113 23.10 29.70 6.98
CA PRO A 113 24.13 28.74 6.57
C PRO A 113 24.67 27.91 7.75
N THR A 114 24.43 28.35 8.98
CA THR A 114 24.85 27.67 10.21
C THR A 114 23.89 26.57 10.68
N ARG A 115 22.65 26.52 10.16
CA ARG A 115 21.63 25.51 10.51
C ARG A 115 21.68 24.31 9.55
N GLY A 116 22.88 23.76 9.36
CA GLY A 116 23.13 22.60 8.51
C GLY A 116 23.39 22.94 7.03
N MET A 117 24.02 22.00 6.33
CA MET A 117 24.39 22.13 4.93
C MET A 117 23.33 21.56 4.00
N SER A 118 23.00 22.31 2.94
CA SER A 118 22.24 21.78 1.82
C SER A 118 23.17 21.00 0.90
N LEU A 119 23.00 19.67 0.86
CA LEU A 119 23.87 18.75 0.11
C LEU A 119 23.59 18.72 -1.40
N GLY A 120 22.91 19.73 -1.96
CA GLY A 120 22.60 19.80 -3.39
C GLY A 120 21.78 18.63 -3.93
N CYS A 121 21.02 17.94 -3.06
CA CYS A 121 20.36 16.68 -3.36
C CYS A 121 19.34 16.79 -4.48
N TYR A 122 19.25 15.71 -5.27
CA TYR A 122 18.25 15.52 -6.31
C TYR A 122 17.15 14.59 -5.78
N THR A 123 15.90 14.96 -5.98
CA THR A 123 14.76 14.17 -5.53
C THR A 123 13.70 14.14 -6.62
N ARG A 124 13.21 12.95 -7.00
CA ARG A 124 12.18 12.81 -8.03
C ARG A 124 10.92 13.58 -7.66
N ALA A 125 10.31 14.25 -8.64
CA ALA A 125 9.03 14.93 -8.48
C ALA A 125 7.87 13.94 -8.66
N PHE A 126 6.82 14.11 -7.85
CA PHE A 126 5.59 13.30 -7.91
C PHE A 126 4.36 14.22 -7.85
N SER A 127 3.23 13.74 -8.35
CA SER A 127 1.95 14.46 -8.31
C SER A 127 1.30 14.30 -6.94
N ASN A 128 1.13 15.42 -6.22
CA ASN A 128 0.37 15.43 -4.97
C ASN A 128 -1.09 14.99 -5.22
N TRP A 129 -1.66 15.36 -6.37
CA TRP A 129 -3.03 15.01 -6.74
C TRP A 129 -3.16 13.51 -6.95
N SER A 130 -2.23 12.92 -7.70
CA SER A 130 -2.25 11.49 -7.95
C SER A 130 -1.99 10.65 -6.70
N LEU A 131 -1.19 11.16 -5.74
CA LEU A 131 -1.06 10.53 -4.43
C LEU A 131 -2.36 10.56 -3.63
N ALA A 132 -3.08 11.68 -3.62
CA ALA A 132 -4.38 11.78 -2.94
C ALA A 132 -5.41 10.81 -3.55
N GLU A 133 -5.44 10.66 -4.88
CA GLU A 133 -6.26 9.68 -5.58
C GLU A 133 -5.87 8.23 -5.22
N GLU A 134 -4.57 7.94 -5.06
CA GLU A 134 -4.13 6.61 -4.62
C GLU A 134 -4.51 6.31 -3.16
N ILE A 135 -4.44 7.32 -2.27
CA ILE A 135 -4.94 7.21 -0.90
C ILE A 135 -6.44 6.93 -0.91
N SER A 136 -7.20 7.68 -1.70
CA SER A 136 -8.64 7.46 -1.89
C SER A 136 -8.94 6.02 -2.31
N ARG A 137 -8.20 5.51 -3.31
CA ARG A 137 -8.30 4.11 -3.76
C ARG A 137 -8.02 3.14 -2.63
N LEU A 138 -6.90 3.25 -1.91
CA LEU A 138 -6.56 2.30 -0.85
C LEU A 138 -7.53 2.34 0.33
N VAL A 139 -8.05 3.52 0.69
CA VAL A 139 -9.13 3.67 1.68
C VAL A 139 -10.38 2.95 1.20
N HIS A 140 -10.74 3.15 -0.06
CA HIS A 140 -11.90 2.54 -0.68
C HIS A 140 -11.89 1.01 -0.59
N LEU A 141 -10.72 0.40 -0.84
CA LEU A 141 -10.55 -1.05 -0.77
C LEU A 141 -10.90 -1.61 0.60
N GLU A 142 -10.45 -0.96 1.68
CA GLU A 142 -10.60 -1.48 3.04
C GLU A 142 -11.84 -0.94 3.78
N THR A 143 -12.71 -0.19 3.11
CA THR A 143 -13.90 0.41 3.74
C THR A 143 -15.17 -0.37 3.42
N ILE A 144 -16.07 -0.40 4.40
CA ILE A 144 -17.43 -0.91 4.29
C ILE A 144 -18.42 0.15 4.77
N LYS A 145 -19.62 0.16 4.20
CA LYS A 145 -20.67 1.12 4.54
C LYS A 145 -21.94 0.41 4.95
N GLU A 146 -22.67 0.96 5.91
CA GLU A 146 -24.01 0.47 6.24
C GLU A 146 -24.95 0.61 5.03
N ILE A 147 -25.76 -0.43 4.80
CA ILE A 147 -26.78 -0.41 3.76
C ILE A 147 -27.97 0.39 4.27
N GLU A 148 -28.34 1.43 3.53
CA GLU A 148 -29.55 2.20 3.73
C GLU A 148 -30.58 1.79 2.67
N PRO A 149 -31.46 0.83 2.97
CA PRO A 149 -32.41 0.32 2.00
C PRO A 149 -33.50 1.36 1.74
N GLN A 150 -33.72 1.67 0.47
CA GLN A 150 -34.93 2.38 0.03
C GLN A 150 -36.05 1.38 -0.15
N TYR A 151 -37.20 1.64 0.48
CA TYR A 151 -38.36 0.76 0.42
C TYR A 151 -39.48 1.42 -0.36
N ILE A 152 -40.00 0.72 -1.35
CA ILE A 152 -41.22 1.12 -2.05
C ILE A 152 -42.39 0.35 -1.44
N PHE A 153 -43.11 0.98 -0.52
CA PHE A 153 -44.23 0.37 0.21
C PHE A 153 -45.53 0.30 -0.59
N HIS A 154 -45.62 1.04 -1.70
CA HIS A 154 -46.86 1.21 -2.47
C HIS A 154 -46.70 0.82 -3.94
N LYS A 155 -47.84 0.58 -4.62
CA LYS A 155 -47.91 0.54 -6.08
C LYS A 155 -48.02 1.98 -6.58
N GLU A 156 -47.64 2.23 -7.83
CA GLU A 156 -47.88 3.53 -8.48
C GLU A 156 -49.37 3.90 -8.40
N GLY A 157 -49.66 5.16 -8.05
CA GLY A 157 -51.04 5.67 -7.90
C GLY A 157 -51.74 5.27 -6.59
N CYS A 158 -51.02 4.90 -5.54
CA CYS A 158 -51.64 4.58 -4.26
C CYS A 158 -52.06 5.83 -3.49
N ALA A 159 -53.28 5.84 -2.95
CA ALA A 159 -53.79 6.93 -2.09
C ALA A 159 -52.96 7.19 -0.81
N PHE A 160 -52.03 6.31 -0.45
CA PHE A 160 -51.16 6.41 0.73
C PHE A 160 -49.68 6.55 0.37
N GLU A 161 -49.36 7.08 -0.81
CA GLU A 161 -48.00 7.08 -1.36
C GLU A 161 -46.92 7.61 -0.39
N ASP A 162 -47.23 8.65 0.39
CA ASP A 162 -46.31 9.25 1.37
C ASP A 162 -46.24 8.51 2.72
N PHE A 163 -47.11 7.53 2.93
CA PHE A 163 -47.15 6.78 4.19
C PHE A 163 -46.11 5.65 4.17
N THR A 164 -45.50 5.39 5.30
CA THR A 164 -44.59 4.28 5.54
C THR A 164 -44.97 3.60 6.86
N PRO A 165 -44.56 2.34 7.08
CA PRO A 165 -44.79 1.68 8.36
C PRO A 165 -44.09 2.35 9.56
N PHE A 166 -43.24 3.35 9.32
CA PHE A 166 -42.45 4.04 10.34
C PHE A 166 -43.05 5.38 10.76
N ASN A 167 -43.70 6.12 9.84
CA ASN A 167 -44.38 7.38 10.14
C ASN A 167 -45.88 7.17 10.40
N GLU A 168 -46.56 6.32 9.61
CA GLU A 168 -48.00 6.07 9.72
C GLU A 168 -48.30 4.56 9.83
N PRO A 169 -48.01 3.92 10.98
CA PRO A 169 -48.12 2.47 11.14
C PRO A 169 -49.54 1.95 10.93
N ASN A 170 -50.56 2.77 11.24
CA ASN A 170 -51.97 2.43 11.12
C ASN A 170 -52.42 2.21 9.67
N SER A 171 -51.69 2.75 8.70
CA SER A 171 -51.95 2.57 7.27
C SER A 171 -51.42 1.24 6.73
N PHE A 172 -50.79 0.41 7.58
CA PHE A 172 -50.18 -0.86 7.22
C PHE A 172 -50.66 -2.03 8.10
N TYR A 173 -50.69 -3.23 7.51
CA TYR A 173 -50.74 -4.47 8.27
C TYR A 173 -49.34 -4.99 8.54
N LYS A 174 -49.01 -5.20 9.82
CA LYS A 174 -47.80 -5.91 10.23
C LYS A 174 -48.00 -7.40 9.99
N GLN A 175 -47.36 -7.92 8.95
CA GLN A 175 -47.47 -9.33 8.58
C GLN A 175 -46.46 -10.19 9.35
N GLY A 176 -46.46 -11.50 9.13
CA GLY A 176 -45.42 -12.39 9.66
C GLY A 176 -44.01 -12.02 9.16
N LYS A 177 -42.99 -12.67 9.73
CA LYS A 177 -41.60 -12.54 9.27
C LYS A 177 -41.34 -13.47 8.07
N SER A 178 -40.37 -13.09 7.23
CA SER A 178 -39.89 -13.95 6.15
C SER A 178 -39.01 -15.09 6.68
N LYS A 179 -38.62 -16.03 5.79
CA LYS A 179 -37.71 -17.14 6.12
C LYS A 179 -36.36 -16.68 6.72
N VAL A 180 -35.93 -15.46 6.40
CA VAL A 180 -34.67 -14.86 6.90
C VAL A 180 -34.91 -13.91 8.09
N GLY A 181 -36.07 -13.98 8.73
CA GLY A 181 -36.42 -13.19 9.91
C GLY A 181 -36.80 -11.73 9.64
N ALA A 182 -36.87 -11.33 8.37
CA ALA A 182 -37.20 -9.97 7.95
C ALA A 182 -38.70 -9.67 8.13
N GLN A 183 -39.01 -8.53 8.74
CA GLN A 183 -40.39 -8.11 8.98
C GLN A 183 -41.08 -7.75 7.66
N ARG A 184 -42.29 -8.28 7.42
CA ARG A 184 -43.12 -7.92 6.27
C ARG A 184 -44.20 -6.93 6.66
N TRP A 185 -44.43 -5.96 5.80
CA TRP A 185 -45.54 -5.00 5.91
C TRP A 185 -46.40 -5.07 4.66
N GLN A 186 -47.69 -4.81 4.82
CA GLN A 186 -48.63 -4.72 3.71
C GLN A 186 -49.41 -3.41 3.77
N CYS A 187 -49.40 -2.63 2.69
CA CYS A 187 -50.21 -1.41 2.60
C CYS A 187 -51.70 -1.76 2.69
N LYS A 188 -52.48 -1.03 3.50
CA LYS A 188 -53.93 -1.27 3.63
C LYS A 188 -54.71 -0.86 2.39
N SER A 189 -54.24 0.16 1.65
CA SER A 189 -54.86 0.65 0.40
C SER A 189 -54.49 -0.24 -0.80
N CYS A 190 -53.26 -0.17 -1.31
CA CYS A 190 -52.88 -0.88 -2.55
C CYS A 190 -52.53 -2.36 -2.36
N LYS A 191 -52.59 -2.89 -1.12
CA LYS A 191 -52.27 -4.27 -0.72
C LYS A 191 -50.85 -4.75 -1.07
N LYS A 192 -49.93 -3.86 -1.49
CA LYS A 192 -48.54 -4.23 -1.77
C LYS A 192 -47.85 -4.71 -0.50
N LYS A 193 -47.08 -5.79 -0.62
CA LYS A 193 -46.30 -6.38 0.46
C LYS A 193 -44.82 -6.02 0.27
N THR A 194 -44.19 -5.50 1.32
CA THR A 194 -42.78 -5.11 1.31
C THR A 194 -42.07 -5.75 2.50
N ASN A 195 -40.93 -6.40 2.24
CA ASN A 195 -40.09 -6.98 3.29
C ASN A 195 -39.01 -5.97 3.69
N ILE A 196 -38.91 -5.67 4.98
CA ILE A 196 -37.81 -4.87 5.52
C ILE A 196 -36.56 -5.75 5.57
N MET A 197 -35.42 -5.20 5.16
CA MET A 197 -34.12 -5.86 5.26
C MET A 197 -33.82 -6.27 6.71
N PRO A 198 -33.41 -7.51 6.97
CA PRO A 198 -33.08 -7.95 8.32
C PRO A 198 -31.75 -7.34 8.78
N ASN A 199 -31.67 -7.00 10.07
CA ASN A 199 -30.42 -6.56 10.67
C ASN A 199 -29.45 -7.74 10.90
N THR A 200 -28.21 -7.47 11.29
CA THR A 200 -27.19 -8.51 11.48
C THR A 200 -27.51 -9.47 12.63
N LYS A 201 -28.26 -9.03 13.65
CA LYS A 201 -28.77 -9.91 14.71
C LYS A 201 -29.81 -10.91 14.20
N GLN A 202 -30.62 -10.52 13.21
CA GLN A 202 -31.67 -11.34 12.62
C GLN A 202 -31.14 -12.30 11.55
N SER A 203 -30.21 -11.84 10.71
CA SER A 203 -29.61 -12.69 9.68
C SER A 203 -28.20 -12.23 9.32
N ILE A 204 -27.23 -13.12 9.46
CA ILE A 204 -25.84 -12.91 9.00
C ILE A 204 -25.70 -13.25 7.51
N VAL A 205 -26.66 -14.01 6.98
CA VAL A 205 -26.61 -14.67 5.67
C VAL A 205 -27.63 -14.09 4.69
N TYR A 206 -28.09 -12.87 4.95
CA TYR A 206 -29.04 -12.20 4.07
C TYR A 206 -28.47 -12.10 2.64
N ASN A 207 -29.27 -12.48 1.65
CA ASN A 207 -28.88 -12.63 0.24
C ASN A 207 -27.71 -13.59 -0.04
N GLN A 208 -27.34 -14.45 0.92
CA GLN A 208 -26.29 -15.44 0.75
C GLN A 208 -26.88 -16.86 0.60
N GLN A 209 -26.93 -17.35 -0.63
CA GLN A 209 -27.34 -18.74 -0.92
C GLN A 209 -26.22 -19.72 -0.58
N ARG A 210 -26.51 -20.94 -0.14
CA ARG A 210 -25.50 -21.94 0.28
C ARG A 210 -24.47 -21.39 1.29
N ASN A 211 -24.94 -21.06 2.49
CA ASN A 211 -24.05 -20.60 3.58
C ASN A 211 -23.28 -21.75 4.25
N ASP A 212 -23.81 -22.96 4.16
CA ASP A 212 -23.23 -24.21 4.65
C ASP A 212 -21.79 -24.43 4.18
N ILE A 213 -21.47 -24.05 2.93
CA ILE A 213 -20.12 -24.24 2.36
C ILE A 213 -19.11 -23.18 2.73
N VAL A 214 -19.51 -22.03 3.27
CA VAL A 214 -18.61 -20.87 3.42
C VAL A 214 -17.39 -21.18 4.32
N PRO A 215 -17.52 -21.91 5.44
CA PRO A 215 -16.36 -22.32 6.22
C PRO A 215 -15.39 -23.22 5.44
N THR A 216 -15.91 -24.14 4.64
CA THR A 216 -15.10 -25.04 3.80
C THR A 216 -14.44 -24.27 2.66
N PHE A 217 -15.17 -23.35 2.03
CA PHE A 217 -14.65 -22.43 1.03
C PHE A 217 -13.46 -21.63 1.55
N ALA A 218 -13.59 -21.01 2.74
CA ALA A 218 -12.51 -20.24 3.36
C ALA A 218 -11.27 -21.11 3.61
N LYS A 219 -11.45 -22.36 4.07
CA LYS A 219 -10.34 -23.30 4.26
C LYS A 219 -9.66 -23.68 2.94
N LEU A 220 -10.42 -23.98 1.90
CA LEU A 220 -9.88 -24.35 0.58
C LEU A 220 -9.09 -23.17 -0.03
N LEU A 221 -9.63 -21.96 0.06
CA LEU A 221 -8.96 -20.73 -0.37
C LEU A 221 -7.59 -20.54 0.32
N LEU A 222 -7.52 -20.79 1.63
CA LEU A 222 -6.32 -20.58 2.46
C LEU A 222 -5.38 -21.79 2.52
N ASN A 223 -5.71 -22.87 1.83
CA ASN A 223 -4.92 -24.11 1.73
C ASN A 223 -4.47 -24.38 0.28
N LYS A 224 -4.24 -23.31 -0.50
CA LYS A 224 -3.64 -23.38 -1.84
C LYS A 224 -4.44 -24.26 -2.81
N THR A 225 -5.74 -24.39 -2.60
CA THR A 225 -6.59 -25.16 -3.52
C THR A 225 -6.93 -24.29 -4.73
N PRO A 226 -6.63 -24.72 -5.98
CA PRO A 226 -6.97 -23.95 -7.16
C PRO A 226 -8.47 -23.66 -7.27
N VAL A 227 -8.83 -22.59 -7.99
CA VAL A 227 -10.23 -22.15 -8.16
C VAL A 227 -11.11 -23.27 -8.71
N SER A 228 -10.68 -23.95 -9.77
CA SER A 228 -11.46 -25.04 -10.39
C SER A 228 -11.67 -26.21 -9.43
N ARG A 229 -10.62 -26.61 -8.69
CA ARG A 229 -10.74 -27.69 -7.70
C ARG A 229 -11.65 -27.31 -6.55
N THR A 230 -11.61 -26.06 -6.10
CA THR A 230 -12.54 -25.55 -5.07
C THR A 230 -13.99 -25.61 -5.56
N CYS A 231 -14.23 -25.27 -6.84
CA CYS A 231 -15.55 -25.36 -7.45
C CYS A 231 -16.07 -26.80 -7.48
N GLU A 232 -15.22 -27.76 -7.86
CA GLU A 232 -15.55 -29.20 -7.87
C GLU A 232 -15.88 -29.71 -6.47
N VAL A 233 -15.01 -29.46 -5.48
CA VAL A 233 -15.19 -29.94 -4.10
C VAL A 233 -16.48 -29.43 -3.48
N LEU A 234 -16.85 -28.18 -3.78
CA LEU A 234 -18.05 -27.56 -3.20
C LEU A 234 -19.31 -27.75 -4.06
N GLY A 235 -19.18 -28.29 -5.28
CA GLY A 235 -20.28 -28.38 -6.24
C GLY A 235 -20.86 -27.00 -6.59
N ILE A 236 -20.01 -26.03 -6.93
CA ILE A 236 -20.43 -24.66 -7.28
C ILE A 236 -19.81 -24.21 -8.61
N GLY A 237 -20.43 -23.23 -9.27
CA GLY A 237 -19.86 -22.57 -10.45
C GLY A 237 -18.80 -21.51 -10.09
N ARG A 238 -17.98 -21.12 -11.08
CA ARG A 238 -16.96 -20.07 -10.92
C ARG A 238 -17.53 -18.70 -10.52
N GLY A 239 -18.71 -18.34 -11.02
CA GLY A 239 -19.40 -17.11 -10.61
C GLY A 239 -19.72 -17.10 -9.11
N THR A 240 -20.25 -18.22 -8.59
CA THR A 240 -20.51 -18.40 -7.16
C THR A 240 -19.22 -18.36 -6.35
N TYR A 241 -18.11 -18.94 -6.82
CA TYR A 241 -16.81 -18.85 -6.16
C TYR A 241 -16.41 -17.39 -5.88
N TYR A 242 -16.49 -16.51 -6.88
CA TYR A 242 -16.11 -15.11 -6.72
C TYR A 242 -17.11 -14.33 -5.85
N GLN A 243 -18.40 -14.64 -5.92
CA GLN A 243 -19.40 -14.09 -4.99
C GLN A 243 -19.10 -14.49 -3.54
N LYS A 244 -18.66 -15.74 -3.29
CA LYS A 244 -18.23 -16.19 -1.95
C LYS A 244 -16.95 -15.50 -1.51
N LEU A 245 -15.99 -15.29 -2.42
CA LEU A 245 -14.75 -14.56 -2.14
C LEU A 245 -15.04 -13.13 -1.71
N GLU A 246 -15.87 -12.41 -2.47
CA GLU A 246 -16.26 -11.02 -2.17
C GLU A 246 -17.05 -10.93 -0.86
N TRP A 247 -17.97 -11.87 -0.61
CA TRP A 247 -18.70 -11.92 0.65
C TRP A 247 -17.76 -12.16 1.84
N LEU A 248 -16.82 -13.11 1.74
CA LEU A 248 -15.86 -13.42 2.80
C LEU A 248 -14.91 -12.24 3.03
N TYR A 249 -14.48 -11.58 1.97
CA TYR A 249 -13.71 -10.35 2.03
C TYR A 249 -14.41 -9.27 2.84
N ARG A 250 -15.69 -8.98 2.53
CA ARG A 250 -16.52 -8.05 3.31
C ARG A 250 -16.59 -8.45 4.79
N ARG A 251 -16.74 -9.75 5.11
CA ARG A 251 -16.75 -10.23 6.50
C ARG A 251 -15.42 -10.00 7.20
N CYS A 252 -14.30 -10.17 6.51
CA CYS A 252 -12.98 -9.84 7.04
C CYS A 252 -12.87 -8.34 7.32
N LEU A 253 -13.34 -7.46 6.44
CA LEU A 253 -13.36 -6.01 6.71
C LEU A 253 -14.24 -5.64 7.91
N GLU A 254 -15.43 -6.24 8.04
CA GLU A 254 -16.29 -6.06 9.22
C GLU A 254 -15.60 -6.52 10.52
N PHE A 255 -14.82 -7.59 10.43
CA PHE A 255 -14.04 -8.10 11.55
C PHE A 255 -12.89 -7.15 11.90
N LEU A 256 -12.13 -6.68 10.91
CA LEU A 256 -11.00 -5.75 11.11
C LEU A 256 -11.48 -4.40 11.66
N GLU A 257 -12.59 -3.85 11.17
CA GLU A 257 -13.18 -2.62 11.73
C GLU A 257 -13.45 -2.76 13.25
N ARG A 258 -13.84 -3.96 13.71
CA ARG A 258 -14.13 -4.21 15.14
C ARG A 258 -12.90 -4.55 15.97
N TYR A 259 -12.00 -5.38 15.44
CA TYR A 259 -10.90 -5.99 16.20
C TYR A 259 -9.50 -5.48 15.85
N GLU A 260 -9.36 -4.66 14.81
CA GLU A 260 -8.11 -3.98 14.43
C GLU A 260 -8.27 -2.47 14.61
N THR A 261 -9.16 -1.82 13.85
CA THR A 261 -9.24 -0.35 13.81
C THR A 261 -9.59 0.27 15.16
N LYS A 262 -10.62 -0.26 15.84
CA LYS A 262 -11.07 0.28 17.14
C LYS A 262 -10.05 0.05 18.27
N PRO A 263 -9.46 -1.14 18.45
CA PRO A 263 -8.40 -1.31 19.45
C PRO A 263 -7.16 -0.47 19.14
N LEU A 264 -6.69 -0.45 17.90
CA LEU A 264 -5.49 0.31 17.54
C LEU A 264 -5.66 1.82 17.73
N SER A 265 -6.86 2.37 17.51
CA SER A 265 -7.11 3.80 17.78
C SER A 265 -7.02 4.17 19.27
N GLN A 266 -7.09 3.18 20.17
CA GLN A 266 -7.02 3.37 21.63
C GLN A 266 -5.64 3.04 22.20
N LEU A 267 -4.81 2.31 21.45
CA LEU A 267 -3.46 1.93 21.86
C LEU A 267 -2.46 3.02 21.46
N SER A 268 -1.50 3.28 22.34
CA SER A 268 -0.31 4.05 22.03
C SER A 268 0.93 3.17 22.20
N PHE A 269 1.88 3.35 21.29
CA PHE A 269 3.15 2.65 21.30
C PHE A 269 4.26 3.65 21.59
N LYS A 270 5.23 3.26 22.42
CA LYS A 270 6.44 4.08 22.59
C LYS A 270 7.28 4.03 21.31
N GLU A 271 7.47 2.82 20.77
CA GLU A 271 8.27 2.56 19.60
C GLU A 271 7.58 1.51 18.75
N VAL A 272 7.59 1.69 17.42
CA VAL A 272 7.09 0.71 16.46
C VAL A 272 8.18 0.39 15.44
N TRP A 273 8.45 -0.91 15.26
CA TRP A 273 9.36 -1.42 14.24
C TRP A 273 8.57 -1.94 13.05
N LEU A 274 8.70 -1.29 11.90
CA LEU A 274 8.03 -1.65 10.66
C LEU A 274 9.01 -2.30 9.69
N ASN A 275 8.69 -3.50 9.24
CA ASN A 275 9.38 -4.15 8.13
C ASN A 275 8.50 -4.12 6.88
N THR A 276 9.01 -3.50 5.82
CA THR A 276 8.29 -3.32 4.56
C THR A 276 9.04 -3.95 3.40
N ASP A 277 8.31 -4.71 2.59
CA ASP A 277 8.84 -5.37 1.39
C ASP A 277 7.82 -5.33 0.23
N LYS A 278 8.30 -5.52 -0.99
CA LYS A 278 7.50 -5.61 -2.21
C LYS A 278 7.56 -7.02 -2.79
N MET A 279 6.38 -7.65 -2.86
CA MET A 279 6.23 -8.90 -3.58
C MET A 279 5.74 -8.63 -5.00
N THR A 280 6.50 -9.05 -6.01
CA THR A 280 6.02 -9.12 -7.39
C THR A 280 5.36 -10.48 -7.66
N TYR A 281 4.22 -10.45 -8.33
CA TYR A 281 3.58 -11.63 -8.93
C TYR A 281 3.16 -11.32 -10.37
N LEU A 282 2.81 -12.34 -11.15
CA LEU A 282 2.53 -12.20 -12.58
C LEU A 282 1.04 -12.39 -12.86
N LEU A 283 0.42 -11.37 -13.44
CA LEU A 283 -0.97 -11.37 -13.91
C LEU A 283 -1.07 -11.89 -15.34
N ASN A 284 -2.03 -12.77 -15.58
CA ASN A 284 -2.40 -13.16 -16.94
C ASN A 284 -3.11 -11.99 -17.64
N ASN A 285 -2.54 -11.50 -18.73
CA ASN A 285 -3.14 -10.44 -19.54
C ASN A 285 -4.17 -11.02 -20.52
N ILE A 286 -5.47 -10.85 -20.23
CA ILE A 286 -6.56 -11.45 -21.01
C ILE A 286 -7.35 -10.37 -21.76
N ARG A 287 -7.68 -10.65 -23.02
CA ARG A 287 -8.51 -9.77 -23.86
C ARG A 287 -9.98 -9.78 -23.43
N ARG A 288 -10.67 -8.65 -23.58
CA ARG A 288 -12.13 -8.59 -23.37
C ARG A 288 -12.86 -9.50 -24.36
N LYS A 289 -14.02 -10.03 -23.96
CA LYS A 289 -14.84 -10.88 -24.83
C LYS A 289 -15.21 -10.10 -26.11
N GLY A 290 -15.01 -10.71 -27.28
CA GLY A 290 -15.27 -10.06 -28.58
C GLY A 290 -14.09 -9.28 -29.15
N MET A 291 -13.02 -9.04 -28.37
CA MET A 291 -11.81 -8.33 -28.82
C MET A 291 -10.68 -9.28 -29.28
N GLY A 292 -11.01 -10.55 -29.54
CA GLY A 292 -10.08 -11.54 -30.05
C GLY A 292 -9.81 -11.36 -31.55
N GLY A 293 -8.54 -11.37 -31.95
CA GLY A 293 -8.13 -11.34 -33.36
C GLY A 293 -7.87 -12.74 -33.94
N LYS A 294 -8.00 -12.89 -35.26
CA LYS A 294 -7.62 -14.10 -36.03
C LYS A 294 -6.10 -14.28 -36.21
N LYS A 295 -5.30 -13.26 -35.85
CA LYS A 295 -3.85 -13.26 -36.00
C LYS A 295 -3.21 -13.18 -34.62
N TYR A 296 -2.21 -14.03 -34.39
CA TYR A 296 -1.35 -14.00 -33.24
C TYR A 296 -0.65 -12.64 -33.17
N ASP A 297 -1.20 -11.68 -32.43
CA ASP A 297 -0.44 -10.48 -32.03
C ASP A 297 0.55 -10.91 -30.95
N SER A 298 1.68 -11.46 -31.37
CA SER A 298 2.86 -11.77 -30.56
C SER A 298 3.58 -10.51 -30.04
N VAL A 299 2.83 -9.46 -29.72
CA VAL A 299 3.35 -8.10 -29.47
C VAL A 299 3.17 -7.65 -28.02
N GLU A 300 2.23 -8.24 -27.27
CA GLU A 300 2.06 -7.90 -25.85
C GLU A 300 2.46 -9.03 -24.91
N ASP A 301 3.05 -8.63 -23.78
CA ASP A 301 3.35 -9.51 -22.68
C ASP A 301 2.08 -10.22 -22.22
N THR A 302 2.07 -11.54 -22.36
CA THR A 302 1.01 -12.40 -21.83
C THR A 302 0.95 -12.35 -20.31
N GLN A 303 2.03 -11.86 -19.67
CA GLN A 303 2.20 -11.75 -18.24
C GLN A 303 2.63 -10.34 -17.84
N PHE A 304 1.91 -9.73 -16.92
CA PHE A 304 2.32 -8.44 -16.35
C PHE A 304 2.82 -8.58 -14.92
N PRO A 305 4.04 -8.10 -14.59
CA PRO A 305 4.49 -8.03 -13.22
C PRO A 305 3.67 -6.99 -12.45
N THR A 306 3.06 -7.42 -11.36
CA THR A 306 2.27 -6.60 -10.46
C THR A 306 2.84 -6.69 -9.06
N ASN A 307 2.98 -5.53 -8.42
CA ASN A 307 3.56 -5.43 -7.09
C ASN A 307 2.48 -5.43 -6.01
N VAL A 308 2.81 -6.02 -4.88
CA VAL A 308 2.07 -5.94 -3.62
C VAL A 308 3.02 -5.38 -2.58
N VAL A 309 2.65 -4.25 -1.97
CA VAL A 309 3.39 -3.62 -0.87
C VAL A 309 2.90 -4.21 0.44
N ILE A 310 3.81 -4.72 1.27
CA ILE A 310 3.47 -5.40 2.52
C ILE A 310 4.28 -4.75 3.63
N THR A 311 3.59 -4.33 4.70
CA THR A 311 4.24 -3.88 5.94
C THR A 311 3.75 -4.70 7.11
N ALA A 312 4.69 -5.18 7.92
CA ALA A 312 4.42 -5.89 9.16
C ALA A 312 5.23 -5.31 10.32
N GLU A 313 4.68 -5.36 11.53
CA GLU A 313 5.42 -5.02 12.74
C GLU A 313 6.42 -6.15 13.06
N VAL A 314 7.68 -5.79 13.30
CA VAL A 314 8.83 -6.71 13.31
C VAL A 314 8.69 -7.81 14.37
N PHE A 315 8.28 -7.47 15.59
CA PHE A 315 8.33 -8.40 16.72
C PHE A 315 7.09 -9.28 16.83
N SER A 316 5.91 -8.69 16.74
CA SER A 316 4.62 -9.39 16.74
C SER A 316 4.38 -10.14 15.43
N ARG A 317 5.05 -9.74 14.34
CA ARG A 317 4.78 -10.15 12.96
C ARG A 317 3.39 -9.74 12.48
N TYR A 318 2.74 -8.79 13.14
CA TYR A 318 1.40 -8.34 12.76
C TYR A 318 1.45 -7.63 11.41
N VAL A 319 0.71 -8.12 10.43
CA VAL A 319 0.67 -7.54 9.09
C VAL A 319 -0.34 -6.39 9.10
N LEU A 320 0.16 -5.16 9.06
CA LEU A 320 -0.66 -3.96 9.11
C LEU A 320 -1.42 -3.74 7.81
N ARG A 321 -0.73 -3.89 6.67
CA ARG A 321 -1.32 -3.68 5.35
C ARG A 321 -0.68 -4.59 4.30
N SER A 322 -1.44 -4.91 3.26
CA SER A 322 -0.98 -5.63 2.06
C SER A 322 -1.75 -5.11 0.84
N ASP A 323 -1.15 -4.18 0.11
CA ASP A 323 -1.83 -3.39 -0.93
C ASP A 323 -1.27 -3.68 -2.32
N ILE A 324 -2.16 -3.99 -3.26
CA ILE A 324 -1.81 -4.21 -4.65
C ILE A 324 -1.66 -2.89 -5.44
N ALA A 325 -0.61 -2.81 -6.26
CA ALA A 325 -0.32 -1.69 -7.15
C ALA A 325 -1.07 -1.83 -8.50
N TYR A 326 -2.40 -1.95 -8.42
CA TYR A 326 -3.29 -2.01 -9.59
C TYR A 326 -4.66 -1.43 -9.26
N ASP A 327 -5.14 -0.53 -10.11
CA ASP A 327 -6.45 0.11 -10.01
C ASP A 327 -7.39 -0.55 -11.02
N TRP A 328 -8.25 -1.45 -10.56
CA TRP A 328 -9.19 -2.16 -11.44
C TRP A 328 -10.42 -1.33 -11.81
N ASP A 329 -10.60 -0.17 -11.19
CA ASP A 329 -11.70 0.72 -11.52
C ASP A 329 -11.23 1.85 -12.47
N ALA A 330 -9.93 1.96 -12.75
CA ALA A 330 -9.40 2.94 -13.72
C ALA A 330 -9.94 2.67 -15.14
N SER A 331 -10.52 3.72 -15.75
CA SER A 331 -11.08 3.70 -17.10
C SER A 331 -10.24 4.56 -18.04
N ILE A 332 -9.99 4.05 -19.25
CA ILE A 332 -9.27 4.80 -20.29
C ILE A 332 -10.14 5.95 -20.79
N GLU A 333 -11.46 5.75 -20.83
CA GLU A 333 -12.44 6.78 -21.19
C GLU A 333 -12.46 7.93 -20.18
N GLU A 334 -12.40 7.64 -18.87
CA GLU A 334 -12.24 8.65 -17.82
C GLU A 334 -10.94 9.44 -18.00
N ILE A 335 -9.82 8.75 -18.28
CA ILE A 335 -8.52 9.40 -18.53
C ILE A 335 -8.57 10.25 -19.81
N ALA A 336 -9.24 9.80 -20.86
CA ALA A 336 -9.39 10.55 -22.10
C ALA A 336 -10.19 11.84 -21.90
N LEU A 337 -11.31 11.75 -21.16
CA LEU A 337 -12.12 12.91 -20.80
C LEU A 337 -11.32 13.90 -19.95
N ASP A 338 -10.64 13.42 -18.90
CA ASP A 338 -9.80 14.26 -18.05
C ASP A 338 -8.65 14.91 -18.84
N THR A 339 -8.00 14.16 -19.73
CA THR A 339 -6.93 14.70 -20.58
C THR A 339 -7.47 15.81 -21.48
N PHE A 340 -8.62 15.60 -22.11
CA PHE A 340 -9.24 16.60 -22.96
C PHE A 340 -9.62 17.87 -22.19
N LEU A 341 -10.19 17.74 -20.98
CA LEU A 341 -10.63 18.87 -20.17
C LEU A 341 -9.46 19.63 -19.53
N LEU A 342 -8.46 18.89 -19.03
CA LEU A 342 -7.37 19.43 -18.21
C LEU A 342 -6.08 19.65 -18.98
N LYS A 343 -6.02 19.21 -20.24
CA LYS A 343 -4.87 19.30 -21.15
C LYS A 343 -3.62 18.64 -20.56
N GLU A 344 -3.79 17.45 -19.99
CA GLU A 344 -2.75 16.78 -19.19
C GLU A 344 -1.59 16.23 -20.03
N ASP A 345 -1.81 15.94 -21.31
CA ASP A 345 -0.80 15.43 -22.23
C ASP A 345 0.36 16.43 -22.45
N HIS A 346 0.07 17.73 -22.34
CA HIS A 346 1.07 18.80 -22.42
C HIS A 346 1.71 19.17 -21.05
N LEU A 347 1.37 18.47 -19.97
CA LEU A 347 1.87 18.77 -18.62
C LEU A 347 3.04 17.86 -18.22
N ASN A 348 3.84 18.33 -17.26
CA ASN A 348 4.79 17.45 -16.55
C ASN A 348 4.01 16.42 -15.71
N GLU A 349 4.56 15.21 -15.53
CA GLU A 349 3.95 14.13 -14.75
C GLU A 349 3.51 14.55 -13.33
N PHE A 350 4.29 15.36 -12.63
CA PHE A 350 3.93 15.82 -11.29
C PHE A 350 2.71 16.75 -11.23
N ALA A 351 2.22 17.23 -12.37
CA ALA A 351 1.05 18.11 -12.46
C ALA A 351 -0.21 17.38 -12.95
N LYS A 352 -0.11 16.09 -13.32
CA LYS A 352 -1.23 15.29 -13.82
C LYS A 352 -2.00 14.63 -12.68
N ARG A 353 -3.31 14.50 -12.83
CA ARG A 353 -4.21 13.75 -11.94
C ARG A 353 -3.88 12.26 -11.95
N HIS A 354 -3.62 11.70 -13.12
CA HIS A 354 -3.44 10.24 -13.32
C HIS A 354 -1.98 9.78 -13.35
N ALA A 355 -1.03 10.60 -12.91
CA ALA A 355 0.41 10.28 -12.87
C ALA A 355 0.79 8.98 -12.15
N ARG A 356 -0.09 8.46 -11.28
CA ARG A 356 0.08 7.17 -10.62
C ARG A 356 -0.14 5.99 -11.56
N LEU A 357 -0.91 6.14 -12.64
CA LEU A 357 -1.29 5.06 -13.53
C LEU A 357 -0.23 4.84 -14.62
N ARG A 358 -0.16 3.62 -15.16
CA ARG A 358 0.73 3.29 -16.29
C ARG A 358 0.54 4.21 -17.50
N PHE A 359 -0.70 4.66 -17.72
CA PHE A 359 -1.03 5.70 -18.69
C PHE A 359 -1.53 6.91 -17.89
N SER A 360 -0.71 7.95 -17.82
CA SER A 360 -1.00 9.15 -17.04
C SER A 360 -1.92 10.14 -17.75
N HIS A 361 -2.13 9.94 -19.06
CA HIS A 361 -2.96 10.76 -19.93
C HIS A 361 -3.33 9.95 -21.19
N PHE A 362 -4.24 10.48 -21.98
CA PHE A 362 -4.64 9.94 -23.28
C PHE A 362 -4.06 10.80 -24.43
N PRO A 363 -3.27 10.24 -25.36
CA PRO A 363 -2.67 10.99 -26.46
C PRO A 363 -3.70 11.83 -27.23
N GLN A 364 -3.40 13.11 -27.46
CA GLN A 364 -4.23 14.02 -28.25
C GLN A 364 -3.55 14.29 -29.61
N PRO A 365 -4.32 14.57 -30.68
CA PRO A 365 -3.74 14.99 -31.95
C PRO A 365 -2.80 16.19 -31.77
N PRO A 366 -1.61 16.20 -32.41
CA PRO A 366 -0.68 17.31 -32.29
C PRO A 366 -1.30 18.64 -32.74
N SER A 367 -1.09 19.69 -31.96
CA SER A 367 -1.45 21.07 -32.31
C SER A 367 -0.42 21.72 -33.25
N ASP A 368 -0.75 22.87 -33.85
CA ASP A 368 0.13 23.57 -34.81
C ASP A 368 1.53 23.90 -34.23
N ASN A 369 1.63 24.10 -32.91
CA ASN A 369 2.88 24.44 -32.22
C ASN A 369 3.53 23.24 -31.52
N ASP A 370 3.01 22.03 -31.72
CA ASP A 370 3.52 20.83 -31.09
C ASP A 370 4.81 20.36 -31.74
N THR A 371 5.67 19.78 -30.91
CA THR A 371 6.94 19.20 -31.37
C THR A 371 6.83 17.71 -31.69
N GLN A 372 5.69 17.09 -31.36
CA GLN A 372 5.42 15.67 -31.61
C GLN A 372 5.02 15.47 -33.08
N THR A 373 5.58 14.45 -33.74
CA THR A 373 5.15 14.12 -35.11
C THR A 373 3.86 13.32 -35.11
N GLU A 374 3.15 13.31 -36.25
CA GLU A 374 1.94 12.50 -36.43
C GLU A 374 2.24 10.99 -36.25
N GLU A 375 3.42 10.50 -36.65
CA GLU A 375 3.82 9.12 -36.39
C GLU A 375 4.04 8.82 -34.90
N GLU A 376 4.67 9.75 -34.16
CA GLU A 376 4.88 9.62 -32.72
C GLU A 376 3.54 9.58 -31.97
N TYR A 377 2.64 10.50 -32.28
CA TYR A 377 1.27 10.52 -31.75
C TYR A 377 0.53 9.21 -32.03
N ARG A 378 0.53 8.73 -33.28
CA ARG A 378 -0.12 7.47 -33.65
C ARG A 378 0.49 6.28 -32.92
N SER A 379 1.80 6.26 -32.72
CA SER A 379 2.50 5.22 -31.97
C SER A 379 2.05 5.18 -30.50
N GLU A 380 1.89 6.35 -29.87
CA GLU A 380 1.38 6.45 -28.49
C GLU A 380 -0.09 6.05 -28.39
N LEU A 381 -0.93 6.56 -29.29
CA LEU A 381 -2.35 6.22 -29.33
C LEU A 381 -2.56 4.72 -29.48
N LEU A 382 -1.82 4.08 -30.40
CA LEU A 382 -1.87 2.63 -30.60
C LEU A 382 -1.54 1.84 -29.33
N LYS A 383 -0.66 2.33 -28.44
CA LYS A 383 -0.38 1.65 -27.16
C LYS A 383 -1.59 1.69 -26.24
N VAL A 384 -2.30 2.82 -26.18
CA VAL A 384 -3.50 2.99 -25.35
C VAL A 384 -4.67 2.18 -25.92
N GLU A 385 -4.92 2.26 -27.23
CA GLU A 385 -5.97 1.49 -27.90
C GLU A 385 -5.75 -0.03 -27.80
N ARG A 386 -4.49 -0.48 -27.86
CA ARG A 386 -4.16 -1.88 -27.60
C ARG A 386 -4.50 -2.26 -26.18
N ARG A 387 -4.09 -1.45 -25.19
CA ARG A 387 -4.41 -1.69 -23.79
C ARG A 387 -5.93 -1.78 -23.57
N ASP A 388 -6.71 -0.94 -24.23
CA ASP A 388 -8.17 -0.91 -24.06
C ASP A 388 -8.86 -2.24 -24.44
N LYS A 389 -8.26 -3.00 -25.36
CA LYS A 389 -8.77 -4.34 -25.77
C LYS A 389 -8.64 -5.41 -24.67
N TYR A 390 -7.93 -5.14 -23.58
CA TYR A 390 -7.73 -6.06 -22.46
C TYR A 390 -8.63 -5.73 -21.27
N ILE A 391 -8.70 -6.63 -20.29
CA ILE A 391 -9.47 -6.45 -19.05
C ILE A 391 -9.21 -5.06 -18.44
N GLU A 392 -10.25 -4.43 -17.91
CA GLU A 392 -10.22 -3.07 -17.37
C GLU A 392 -9.22 -2.86 -16.23
N GLY A 393 -8.99 -1.58 -15.92
CA GLY A 393 -8.06 -1.13 -14.92
C GLY A 393 -6.64 -0.93 -15.42
N LEU A 394 -5.77 -0.36 -14.60
CA LEU A 394 -4.39 -0.07 -14.95
C LEU A 394 -3.44 -0.36 -13.78
N HIS A 395 -2.21 -0.73 -14.10
CA HIS A 395 -1.15 -0.79 -13.11
C HIS A 395 -0.92 0.59 -12.51
N VAL A 396 -0.72 0.61 -11.20
CA VAL A 396 -0.30 1.80 -10.46
C VAL A 396 1.22 1.72 -10.26
N ASN A 397 1.91 2.84 -10.43
CA ASN A 397 3.31 2.97 -10.05
C ASN A 397 3.42 2.68 -8.55
N SER A 398 4.13 1.60 -8.24
CA SER A 398 4.22 1.08 -6.88
C SER A 398 4.79 2.07 -5.86
N THR A 399 5.48 3.14 -6.29
CA THR A 399 5.94 4.22 -5.40
C THR A 399 4.76 5.00 -4.82
N TYR A 400 3.75 5.33 -5.64
CA TYR A 400 2.51 5.96 -5.14
C TYR A 400 1.76 5.04 -4.20
N THR A 401 1.63 3.76 -4.55
CA THR A 401 1.02 2.77 -3.66
C THR A 401 1.78 2.67 -2.34
N THR A 402 3.12 2.71 -2.36
CA THR A 402 3.93 2.68 -1.13
C THR A 402 3.74 3.94 -0.29
N MET A 403 3.68 5.13 -0.90
CA MET A 403 3.41 6.38 -0.20
C MET A 403 2.02 6.37 0.45
N ALA A 404 0.98 5.96 -0.28
CA ALA A 404 -0.37 5.85 0.25
C ALA A 404 -0.48 4.77 1.35
N HIS A 405 0.19 3.64 1.17
CA HIS A 405 0.29 2.55 2.14
C HIS A 405 0.89 3.02 3.46
N TYR A 406 2.04 3.69 3.43
CA TYR A 406 2.66 4.27 4.61
C TYR A 406 1.81 5.37 5.23
N TRP A 407 1.16 6.21 4.42
CA TRP A 407 0.28 7.25 4.92
C TRP A 407 -0.85 6.64 5.76
N LEU A 408 -1.48 5.57 5.27
CA LEU A 408 -2.54 4.86 5.99
C LEU A 408 -2.04 4.15 7.26
N ILE A 409 -0.83 3.58 7.24
CA ILE A 409 -0.21 3.03 8.47
C ILE A 409 0.01 4.12 9.52
N LYS A 410 0.49 5.29 9.10
CA LYS A 410 0.67 6.46 9.96
C LYS A 410 -0.64 6.94 10.57
N GLN A 411 -1.77 6.80 9.87
CA GLN A 411 -3.09 7.11 10.44
C GLN A 411 -3.64 5.99 11.33
N LEU A 412 -3.21 4.75 11.12
CA LEU A 412 -3.69 3.57 11.86
C LEU A 412 -3.02 3.41 13.24
N LEU A 413 -1.74 3.76 13.35
CA LEU A 413 -0.94 3.57 14.55
C LEU A 413 -0.62 4.91 15.23
N ASN A 414 -0.68 4.92 16.55
CA ASN A 414 -0.22 6.03 17.39
C ASN A 414 1.12 5.65 18.04
N SER A 415 2.23 6.15 17.52
CA SER A 415 3.58 5.90 18.05
C SER A 415 4.39 7.18 18.18
N SER A 416 5.16 7.30 19.27
CA SER A 416 6.16 8.38 19.41
C SER A 416 7.39 8.12 18.55
N GLU A 417 7.90 6.89 18.53
CA GLU A 417 9.13 6.54 17.81
C GLU A 417 8.89 5.49 16.72
N TRP A 418 9.66 5.58 15.64
CA TRP A 418 9.50 4.71 14.46
C TRP A 418 10.84 4.14 14.02
N ARG A 419 10.87 2.85 13.70
CA ARG A 419 12.04 2.18 13.15
C ARG A 419 11.61 1.45 11.89
N PHE A 420 12.22 1.78 10.77
CA PHE A 420 11.88 1.19 9.48
C PHE A 420 12.98 0.23 9.06
N VAL A 421 12.61 -0.98 8.63
CA VAL A 421 13.52 -1.98 8.08
C VAL A 421 13.04 -2.34 6.68
N THR A 422 13.85 -2.06 5.67
CA THR A 422 13.50 -2.34 4.27
C THR A 422 14.65 -3.00 3.52
N ASP A 423 14.34 -3.58 2.34
CA ASP A 423 15.36 -3.88 1.33
C ASP A 423 15.92 -2.56 0.76
N ARG A 424 17.08 -2.61 0.08
CA ARG A 424 17.68 -1.45 -0.61
C ARG A 424 16.89 -1.06 -1.87
N ASP A 425 15.66 -0.61 -1.69
CA ASP A 425 14.74 -0.20 -2.74
C ASP A 425 14.46 1.31 -2.64
N SER A 426 14.81 2.05 -3.68
CA SER A 426 14.69 3.51 -3.72
C SER A 426 13.24 4.01 -3.60
N SER A 427 12.27 3.20 -4.02
CA SER A 427 10.85 3.54 -3.94
C SER A 427 10.28 3.32 -2.53
N LEU A 428 10.76 2.32 -1.78
CA LEU A 428 10.45 2.16 -0.35
C LEU A 428 11.04 3.30 0.46
N MET A 429 12.32 3.59 0.26
CA MET A 429 13.03 4.67 0.96
C MET A 429 12.41 6.04 0.69
N THR A 430 12.18 6.39 -0.59
CA THR A 430 11.59 7.70 -0.93
C THR A 430 10.19 7.86 -0.37
N ALA A 431 9.39 6.79 -0.32
CA ALA A 431 8.05 6.85 0.25
C ALA A 431 8.10 7.04 1.76
N CYS A 432 8.96 6.28 2.45
CA CYS A 432 9.17 6.40 3.90
C CYS A 432 9.56 7.83 4.30
N TYR A 433 10.60 8.38 3.65
CA TYR A 433 11.10 9.73 3.94
C TYR A 433 10.13 10.86 3.64
N ARG A 434 9.18 10.67 2.72
CA ARG A 434 8.17 11.69 2.42
C ARG A 434 7.03 11.67 3.43
N ILE A 435 6.53 10.48 3.76
CA ILE A 435 5.38 10.34 4.65
C ILE A 435 5.75 10.59 6.12
N PHE A 436 6.96 10.21 6.52
CA PHE A 436 7.47 10.36 7.88
C PHE A 436 8.52 11.46 8.01
N SER A 437 8.52 12.44 7.09
CA SER A 437 9.52 13.51 7.04
C SER A 437 9.66 14.26 8.37
N ARG A 438 8.54 14.54 9.04
CA ARG A 438 8.52 15.19 10.36
C ARG A 438 9.22 14.34 11.42
N GLU A 439 8.90 13.05 11.50
CA GLU A 439 9.44 12.15 12.53
C GLU A 439 10.96 11.97 12.33
N PHE A 440 11.42 11.88 11.08
CA PHE A 440 12.86 11.87 10.78
C PHE A 440 13.54 13.21 11.12
N GLN A 441 12.90 14.35 10.89
CA GLN A 441 13.44 15.66 11.28
C GLN A 441 13.59 15.80 12.80
N LEU A 442 12.67 15.23 13.57
CA LEU A 442 12.67 15.26 15.03
C LEU A 442 13.59 14.20 15.64
N SER A 443 14.25 13.36 14.83
CA SER A 443 15.04 12.20 15.27
C SER A 443 14.22 11.12 16.00
N ASP A 444 12.89 11.14 15.85
CA ASP A 444 11.99 10.11 16.38
C ASP A 444 11.92 8.88 15.44
N ALA A 445 12.43 9.01 14.22
CA ALA A 445 12.44 7.94 13.22
C ALA A 445 13.85 7.59 12.72
N HIS A 446 14.12 6.29 12.58
CA HIS A 446 15.35 5.78 11.96
C HIS A 446 15.05 4.73 10.88
N HIS A 447 15.86 4.72 9.83
CA HIS A 447 15.70 3.79 8.70
C HIS A 447 16.93 2.90 8.54
N PHE A 448 16.68 1.60 8.58
CA PHE A 448 17.66 0.55 8.40
C PHE A 448 17.41 -0.21 7.12
N VAL A 449 18.49 -0.53 6.41
CA VAL A 449 18.47 -1.45 5.28
C VAL A 449 19.04 -2.78 5.75
N SER A 450 18.34 -3.88 5.44
CA SER A 450 18.80 -5.24 5.76
C SER A 450 18.95 -6.02 4.46
N GLN A 451 20.17 -6.43 4.11
CA GLN A 451 20.44 -7.18 2.88
C GLN A 451 20.98 -8.57 3.18
N ILE A 452 20.55 -9.52 2.36
CA ILE A 452 21.10 -10.88 2.33
C ILE A 452 21.62 -11.18 0.94
N ASP A 453 22.64 -12.01 0.86
CA ASP A 453 23.09 -12.53 -0.42
C ASP A 453 22.10 -13.59 -0.93
N LYS A 454 21.30 -13.19 -1.93
CA LYS A 454 20.26 -14.03 -2.54
C LYS A 454 20.82 -15.13 -3.45
N THR A 455 22.14 -15.16 -3.70
CA THR A 455 22.80 -16.17 -4.55
C THR A 455 23.22 -17.43 -3.79
N LYS A 456 23.29 -17.35 -2.46
CA LYS A 456 23.74 -18.45 -1.60
C LYS A 456 22.78 -19.63 -1.60
N THR A 457 23.35 -20.84 -1.61
CA THR A 457 22.60 -22.06 -1.35
C THR A 457 22.27 -22.19 0.13
N ARG A 458 21.25 -23.00 0.47
CA ARG A 458 20.92 -23.31 1.87
C ARG A 458 22.06 -23.95 2.65
N LYS A 459 22.93 -24.71 1.96
CA LYS A 459 24.09 -25.36 2.58
C LYS A 459 25.13 -24.31 3.01
N GLN A 460 25.48 -23.40 2.09
CA GLN A 460 26.40 -22.29 2.37
C GLN A 460 25.87 -21.39 3.49
N ALA A 461 24.59 -21.01 3.43
CA ALA A 461 23.95 -20.22 4.48
C ALA A 461 24.03 -20.88 5.87
N TYR A 462 23.88 -22.20 5.93
CA TYR A 462 23.96 -22.95 7.18
C TYR A 462 25.40 -23.09 7.70
N GLU A 463 26.39 -23.18 6.81
CA GLU A 463 27.81 -23.15 7.16
C GLU A 463 28.19 -21.79 7.75
N GLU A 464 27.81 -20.69 7.10
CA GLU A 464 27.98 -19.33 7.62
C GLU A 464 27.31 -19.13 8.98
N PHE A 465 26.11 -19.68 9.16
CA PHE A 465 25.43 -19.62 10.45
C PHE A 465 26.24 -20.26 11.59
N LYS A 466 26.93 -21.38 11.32
CA LYS A 466 27.80 -22.02 12.30
C LYS A 466 29.07 -21.22 12.55
N LEU A 467 29.69 -20.72 11.48
CA LEU A 467 30.88 -19.87 11.55
C LEU A 467 30.61 -18.63 12.40
N ALA A 468 29.53 -17.89 12.10
CA ALA A 468 29.14 -16.69 12.85
C ALA A 468 28.99 -16.95 14.36
N GLN A 469 28.46 -18.11 14.75
CA GLN A 469 28.38 -18.47 16.17
C GLN A 469 29.74 -18.72 16.78
N GLN A 470 30.60 -19.46 16.08
CA GLN A 470 31.97 -19.75 16.54
C GLN A 470 32.79 -18.46 16.66
N ASP A 471 32.79 -17.63 15.61
CA ASP A 471 33.49 -16.35 15.57
C ASP A 471 33.09 -15.43 16.73
N LEU A 472 31.79 -15.38 17.05
CA LEU A 472 31.27 -14.57 18.13
C LEU A 472 31.65 -15.12 19.52
N TYR A 473 31.69 -16.45 19.70
CA TYR A 473 32.20 -17.06 20.93
C TYR A 473 33.70 -16.81 21.10
N ASP A 474 34.49 -17.01 20.04
CA ASP A 474 35.93 -16.82 20.04
C ASP A 474 36.29 -15.35 20.27
N TRP A 475 35.52 -14.42 19.71
CA TRP A 475 35.61 -13.00 20.03
C TRP A 475 35.30 -12.72 21.50
N GLY A 476 34.22 -13.32 22.03
CA GLY A 476 33.85 -13.18 23.44
C GLY A 476 34.93 -13.65 24.41
N ILE A 477 35.55 -14.81 24.13
CA ILE A 477 36.66 -15.37 24.93
C ILE A 477 37.88 -14.45 24.87
N ARG A 478 38.27 -14.00 23.68
CA ARG A 478 39.43 -13.09 23.48
C ARG A 478 39.28 -11.77 24.23
N ASN A 479 38.06 -11.26 24.36
CA ASN A 479 37.75 -10.01 25.07
C ASN A 479 37.32 -10.22 26.54
N GLY A 480 37.49 -11.43 27.09
CA GLY A 480 37.26 -11.70 28.51
C GLY A 480 35.79 -11.73 28.95
N HIS A 481 34.85 -11.92 28.01
CA HIS A 481 33.42 -11.99 28.34
C HIS A 481 33.00 -13.40 28.78
N SER A 482 32.40 -13.52 29.97
CA SER A 482 32.00 -14.80 30.57
C SER A 482 30.62 -15.33 30.13
N THR A 483 29.86 -14.56 29.35
CA THR A 483 28.50 -14.93 28.92
C THR A 483 28.51 -15.94 27.77
N ARG A 484 27.68 -16.98 27.85
CA ARG A 484 27.42 -17.91 26.75
C ARG A 484 26.20 -17.53 25.88
N SER A 485 25.51 -16.44 26.20
CA SER A 485 24.39 -15.97 25.39
C SER A 485 24.89 -15.28 24.12
N LEU A 486 24.64 -15.88 22.94
CA LEU A 486 24.96 -15.29 21.64
C LEU A 486 24.39 -13.89 21.47
N LYS A 487 23.14 -13.65 21.92
CA LYS A 487 22.54 -12.31 21.81
C LYS A 487 23.28 -11.27 22.65
N LYS A 488 23.77 -11.65 23.84
CA LYS A 488 24.54 -10.76 24.72
C LYS A 488 25.96 -10.54 24.18
N LEU A 489 26.59 -11.57 23.62
CA LEU A 489 27.89 -11.41 22.95
C LEU A 489 27.78 -10.52 21.72
N ALA A 490 26.73 -10.69 20.90
CA ALA A 490 26.47 -9.85 19.74
C ALA A 490 26.24 -8.38 20.12
N PHE A 491 25.55 -8.13 21.24
CA PHE A 491 25.41 -6.78 21.79
C PHE A 491 26.77 -6.14 22.08
N LEU A 492 27.61 -6.82 22.87
CA LEU A 492 28.93 -6.32 23.26
C LEU A 492 29.86 -6.14 22.05
N TYR A 493 29.79 -7.06 21.07
CA TYR A 493 30.52 -6.96 19.82
C TYR A 493 30.14 -5.69 19.05
N LEU A 494 28.84 -5.45 18.90
CA LEU A 494 28.35 -4.25 18.20
C LEU A 494 28.69 -2.97 18.97
N GLU A 495 28.59 -2.99 20.30
CA GLU A 495 28.95 -1.85 21.15
C GLU A 495 30.42 -1.45 20.97
N ASP A 496 31.36 -2.41 20.95
CA ASP A 496 32.78 -2.14 20.62
C ASP A 496 32.95 -1.68 19.17
N ALA A 497 32.26 -2.31 18.22
CA ALA A 497 32.34 -1.95 16.81
C ALA A 497 31.89 -0.49 16.57
N PHE A 498 30.81 -0.04 17.22
CA PHE A 498 30.28 1.31 17.09
C PHE A 498 31.11 2.40 17.79
N GLN A 499 32.15 2.04 18.55
CA GLN A 499 33.16 3.01 18.99
C GLN A 499 33.95 3.59 17.81
N ARG A 500 34.06 2.83 16.71
CA ARG A 500 34.88 3.17 15.54
C ARG A 500 34.08 3.22 14.24
N HIS A 501 32.99 2.46 14.14
CA HIS A 501 32.16 2.39 12.95
C HIS A 501 31.11 3.51 12.94
N GLN A 502 30.99 4.19 11.80
CA GLN A 502 29.98 5.21 11.57
C GLN A 502 29.31 4.98 10.20
N PHE A 503 28.01 5.28 10.14
CA PHE A 503 27.20 5.27 8.91
C PHE A 503 27.19 6.62 8.17
N HIS A 504 28.04 7.55 8.60
CA HIS A 504 28.18 8.87 8.00
C HIS A 504 29.66 9.22 7.79
N GLU A 505 29.90 10.13 6.86
CA GLU A 505 31.16 10.81 6.63
C GLU A 505 31.04 12.27 7.07
N GLU A 506 32.14 12.86 7.53
CA GLU A 506 32.21 14.28 7.86
C GLU A 506 32.71 15.09 6.65
N ILE A 507 31.93 16.10 6.28
CA ILE A 507 32.30 17.08 5.26
C ILE A 507 32.71 18.36 5.98
N HIS A 508 33.98 18.71 5.84
CA HIS A 508 34.52 19.94 6.41
C HIS A 508 34.43 21.09 5.38
N THR A 509 33.80 22.18 5.80
CA THR A 509 33.87 23.47 5.13
C THR A 509 34.84 24.38 5.89
N ALA A 510 35.19 25.54 5.33
CA ALA A 510 36.10 26.49 5.97
C ALA A 510 35.65 26.96 7.38
N SER A 511 34.38 26.74 7.75
CA SER A 511 33.81 27.25 9.00
C SER A 511 33.09 26.20 9.85
N TYR A 512 32.65 25.07 9.27
CA TYR A 512 31.81 24.06 9.95
C TYR A 512 32.03 22.65 9.37
N SER A 513 31.81 21.61 10.19
CA SER A 513 31.66 20.22 9.73
C SER A 513 30.19 19.82 9.63
N TYR A 514 29.88 19.00 8.64
CA TYR A 514 28.54 18.47 8.39
C TYR A 514 28.59 16.97 8.16
N LYS A 515 27.50 16.27 8.44
CA LYS A 515 27.40 14.83 8.23
C LYS A 515 26.73 14.53 6.90
N GLN A 516 27.22 13.54 6.20
CA GLN A 516 26.59 12.97 5.02
C GLN A 516 26.54 11.45 5.18
N TYR A 517 25.49 10.82 4.66
CA TYR A 517 25.41 9.37 4.62
C TYR A 517 26.63 8.75 3.93
N ALA A 518 27.27 7.78 4.60
CA ALA A 518 28.31 6.94 4.03
C ALA A 518 27.71 5.55 3.79
N ASN A 519 27.83 5.04 2.56
CA ASN A 519 27.45 3.66 2.24
C ASN A 519 28.49 2.68 2.83
N ASN A 520 28.41 2.51 4.15
CA ASN A 520 29.32 1.74 4.98
C ASN A 520 28.52 0.73 5.82
N PRO A 521 27.92 -0.31 5.19
CA PRO A 521 27.16 -1.31 5.93
C PRO A 521 28.07 -2.10 6.88
N ILE A 522 27.48 -2.63 7.96
CA ILE A 522 28.13 -3.55 8.89
C ILE A 522 27.51 -4.94 8.78
N GLU A 523 28.34 -5.97 8.89
CA GLU A 523 27.85 -7.35 8.97
C GLU A 523 27.19 -7.60 10.33
N HIS A 524 25.96 -8.13 10.31
CA HIS A 524 25.24 -8.43 11.53
C HIS A 524 25.79 -9.72 12.18
N PRO A 525 26.24 -9.69 13.45
CA PRO A 525 26.95 -10.80 14.10
C PRO A 525 26.08 -12.05 14.30
N LEU A 526 24.75 -11.90 14.32
CA LEU A 526 23.81 -13.02 14.35
C LEU A 526 23.34 -13.39 12.94
N ALA A 527 24.02 -14.35 12.32
CA ALA A 527 23.57 -15.01 11.09
C ALA A 527 22.31 -15.87 11.31
N THR A 528 21.66 -16.28 10.21
CA THR A 528 20.47 -17.15 10.25
C THR A 528 20.69 -18.46 9.50
N PRO A 529 20.10 -19.59 9.94
CA PRO A 529 20.33 -20.90 9.31
C PRO A 529 19.94 -20.97 7.83
N ASP A 530 18.96 -20.18 7.40
CA ASP A 530 18.41 -20.21 6.04
C ASP A 530 19.02 -19.17 5.09
N ARG A 531 19.73 -18.15 5.62
CA ARG A 531 20.26 -17.03 4.81
C ARG A 531 21.72 -16.68 5.07
N GLY A 532 22.33 -17.23 6.13
CA GLY A 532 23.70 -16.93 6.50
C GLY A 532 23.84 -15.52 7.09
N PHE A 533 24.96 -14.86 6.78
CA PHE A 533 25.22 -13.48 7.18
C PHE A 533 24.24 -12.51 6.51
N ARG A 534 24.01 -11.37 7.17
CA ARG A 534 23.26 -10.25 6.61
C ARG A 534 24.02 -8.96 6.84
N GLU A 535 23.95 -8.07 5.87
CA GLU A 535 24.49 -6.72 5.97
C GLU A 535 23.38 -5.79 6.46
N VAL A 536 23.73 -4.92 7.40
CA VAL A 536 22.84 -3.91 7.94
C VAL A 536 23.46 -2.54 7.73
N ASP A 537 22.64 -1.60 7.28
CA ASP A 537 23.04 -0.22 7.07
C ASP A 537 22.01 0.72 7.70
N CYS A 538 22.44 1.90 8.13
CA CYS A 538 21.55 2.95 8.64
C CYS A 538 21.65 4.19 7.77
N THR A 539 20.55 4.55 7.13
CA THR A 539 20.52 5.65 6.15
C THR A 539 20.08 6.97 6.79
N THR A 540 19.90 7.00 8.10
CA THR A 540 19.60 8.19 8.92
C THR A 540 20.72 8.44 9.93
N ASP A 541 20.84 9.67 10.40
CA ASP A 541 21.83 10.04 11.40
C ASP A 541 21.52 9.40 12.76
N LEU A 542 22.50 8.67 13.31
CA LEU A 542 22.46 8.06 14.65
C LEU A 542 23.45 8.70 15.61
N SER A 543 24.14 9.77 15.20
CA SER A 543 25.28 10.31 15.94
C SER A 543 24.93 11.00 17.26
N SER A 544 23.64 11.21 17.54
CA SER A 544 23.15 11.64 18.84
C SER A 544 22.97 10.50 19.84
N LEU A 545 23.11 9.24 19.39
CA LEU A 545 22.94 8.04 20.21
C LEU A 545 24.28 7.50 20.66
N GLU A 546 24.32 6.95 21.86
CA GLU A 546 25.50 6.27 22.37
C GLU A 546 25.73 4.94 21.63
N PRO A 547 26.98 4.45 21.52
CA PRO A 547 27.29 3.18 20.85
C PRO A 547 26.47 1.98 21.36
N SER A 548 26.14 1.97 22.65
CA SER A 548 25.28 0.94 23.28
C SER A 548 23.83 0.99 22.78
N GLU A 549 23.29 2.19 22.56
CA GLU A 549 21.94 2.39 22.01
C GLU A 549 21.89 1.96 20.54
N ILE A 550 22.91 2.33 19.75
CA ILE A 550 23.06 1.90 18.36
C ILE A 550 23.13 0.37 18.28
N ALA A 551 23.94 -0.27 19.14
CA ALA A 551 24.04 -1.71 19.23
C ALA A 551 22.68 -2.38 19.54
N HIS A 552 21.89 -1.79 20.45
CA HIS A 552 20.53 -2.25 20.74
C HIS A 552 19.61 -2.18 19.53
N LEU A 553 19.64 -1.09 18.76
CA LEU A 553 18.86 -0.93 17.54
C LEU A 553 19.27 -1.98 16.51
N MET A 554 20.57 -2.13 16.25
CA MET A 554 21.09 -3.07 15.25
C MET A 554 20.67 -4.52 15.49
N LEU A 555 20.66 -4.97 16.75
CA LEU A 555 20.24 -6.34 17.09
C LEU A 555 18.79 -6.63 16.72
N ASN A 556 17.95 -5.60 16.62
CA ASN A 556 16.55 -5.73 16.27
C ASN A 556 16.32 -5.68 14.75
N VAL A 557 17.30 -5.23 13.97
CA VAL A 557 17.17 -5.14 12.51
C VAL A 557 17.09 -6.54 11.88
N ASN A 558 15.91 -6.86 11.35
CA ASN A 558 15.65 -8.07 10.59
C ASN A 558 14.42 -7.91 9.69
N ASP A 559 14.36 -8.70 8.64
CA ASP A 559 13.32 -8.69 7.61
C ASP A 559 12.35 -9.88 7.72
N ASN A 560 12.30 -10.54 8.89
CA ASN A 560 11.56 -11.79 9.05
C ASN A 560 10.04 -11.61 8.97
N ALA A 561 9.52 -10.45 9.39
CA ALA A 561 8.09 -10.23 9.54
C ALA A 561 7.36 -10.19 8.18
N ALA A 562 7.78 -9.32 7.25
CA ALA A 562 7.17 -9.28 5.91
C ALA A 562 7.46 -10.57 5.12
N ASN A 563 8.69 -11.10 5.21
CA ASN A 563 9.04 -12.35 4.57
C ASN A 563 8.17 -13.53 5.03
N ALA A 564 7.89 -13.64 6.34
CA ALA A 564 7.02 -14.69 6.86
C ALA A 564 5.62 -14.61 6.25
N PHE A 565 5.08 -13.40 6.05
CA PHE A 565 3.79 -13.21 5.40
C PHE A 565 3.86 -13.53 3.89
N ILE A 566 4.90 -13.09 3.18
CA ILE A 566 5.14 -13.43 1.76
C ILE A 566 5.21 -14.94 1.55
N GLN A 567 5.87 -15.67 2.46
CA GLN A 567 5.90 -17.14 2.41
C GLN A 567 4.52 -17.75 2.67
N ASN A 568 3.72 -17.16 3.57
CA ASN A 568 2.33 -17.57 3.76
C ASN A 568 1.48 -17.32 2.52
N ILE A 569 1.63 -16.18 1.84
CA ILE A 569 0.96 -15.90 0.56
C ILE A 569 1.25 -17.03 -0.43
N ARG A 570 2.53 -17.34 -0.67
CA ARG A 570 2.95 -18.39 -1.64
C ARG A 570 2.49 -19.79 -1.27
N ARG A 571 2.37 -20.09 0.02
CA ARG A 571 1.97 -21.43 0.52
C ARG A 571 0.46 -21.61 0.63
N ARG A 572 -0.32 -20.52 0.63
CA ARG A 572 -1.75 -20.56 0.92
C ARG A 572 -2.63 -20.06 -0.21
N LEU A 573 -2.15 -19.13 -1.05
CA LEU A 573 -2.94 -18.53 -2.13
C LEU A 573 -2.40 -18.98 -3.48
N SER A 574 -3.10 -19.89 -4.16
CA SER A 574 -2.67 -20.42 -5.46
C SER A 574 -2.53 -19.34 -6.52
N ILE A 575 -3.38 -18.31 -6.48
CA ILE A 575 -3.40 -17.22 -7.46
C ILE A 575 -2.20 -16.26 -7.36
N LEU A 576 -1.45 -16.31 -6.25
CA LEU A 576 -0.27 -15.49 -5.99
C LEU A 576 0.99 -16.37 -5.84
N GLU A 577 0.93 -17.60 -6.35
CA GLU A 577 2.08 -18.49 -6.37
C GLU A 577 3.14 -17.99 -7.38
N ARG A 578 4.39 -18.40 -7.17
CA ARG A 578 5.42 -18.29 -8.21
C ARG A 578 5.06 -19.18 -9.40
N PRO A 579 5.47 -18.79 -10.63
CA PRO A 579 5.37 -19.68 -11.77
C PRO A 579 6.07 -21.02 -11.52
N LEU A 580 5.46 -22.07 -12.03
CA LEU A 580 6.03 -23.42 -11.99
C LEU A 580 7.11 -23.54 -13.05
N MET A 581 8.23 -24.19 -12.75
CA MET A 581 9.23 -24.52 -13.77
C MET A 581 8.69 -25.62 -14.68
N THR A 582 8.89 -25.48 -15.99
CA THR A 582 8.45 -26.47 -16.98
C THR A 582 9.55 -26.74 -18.00
N ALA A 583 9.52 -27.93 -18.61
CA ALA A 583 10.49 -28.34 -19.63
C ALA A 583 10.22 -27.74 -21.03
N ARG A 584 9.19 -26.89 -21.21
CA ARG A 584 8.84 -26.25 -22.49
C ARG A 584 9.50 -24.87 -22.63
N GLY A 585 9.59 -24.36 -23.87
CA GLY A 585 10.39 -23.20 -24.32
C GLY A 585 10.64 -22.05 -23.33
N ASP A 586 9.63 -21.50 -22.68
CA ASP A 586 9.79 -20.36 -21.75
C ASP A 586 10.26 -20.75 -20.33
N GLY A 587 10.41 -22.05 -20.06
CA GLY A 587 10.85 -22.59 -18.78
C GLY A 587 9.87 -22.42 -17.62
N LYS A 588 8.74 -21.71 -17.81
CA LYS A 588 7.81 -21.29 -16.74
C LYS A 588 6.33 -21.46 -17.13
N SER A 589 5.48 -21.85 -16.17
CA SER A 589 4.02 -21.94 -16.32
C SER A 589 3.29 -21.06 -15.30
N TYR A 590 2.32 -20.31 -15.82
CA TYR A 590 1.49 -19.34 -15.11
C TYR A 590 0.03 -19.81 -14.96
N ILE A 591 -0.18 -21.13 -14.93
CA ILE A 591 -1.52 -21.75 -14.97
C ILE A 591 -2.45 -21.27 -13.85
N TYR A 592 -1.90 -20.86 -12.70
CA TYR A 592 -2.68 -20.36 -11.56
C TYR A 592 -2.73 -18.84 -11.46
N SER A 593 -1.96 -18.10 -12.27
CA SER A 593 -1.97 -16.65 -12.26
C SER A 593 -3.39 -16.12 -12.50
N ASN A 594 -3.85 -15.23 -11.63
CA ASN A 594 -5.12 -14.55 -11.85
C ASN A 594 -4.99 -13.55 -13.02
N PHE A 595 -6.13 -13.24 -13.61
CA PHE A 595 -6.26 -12.20 -14.64
C PHE A 595 -6.94 -10.94 -14.12
N ASN A 596 -7.59 -11.02 -12.95
CA ASN A 596 -8.22 -9.88 -12.31
C ASN A 596 -7.59 -9.65 -10.92
N PRO A 597 -6.82 -8.56 -10.72
CA PRO A 597 -6.16 -8.23 -9.47
C PRO A 597 -7.12 -7.88 -8.31
N LYS A 598 -8.40 -7.56 -8.59
CA LYS A 598 -9.45 -7.41 -7.57
C LYS A 598 -9.49 -8.63 -6.65
N TYR A 599 -9.47 -9.83 -7.22
CA TYR A 599 -9.53 -11.07 -6.46
C TYR A 599 -8.24 -11.37 -5.69
N ALA A 600 -7.09 -10.90 -6.17
CA ALA A 600 -5.84 -10.97 -5.43
C ALA A 600 -5.90 -10.10 -4.16
N GLN A 601 -6.37 -8.85 -4.26
CA GLN A 601 -6.54 -7.98 -3.08
C GLN A 601 -7.49 -8.60 -2.04
N MET A 602 -8.60 -9.16 -2.50
CA MET A 602 -9.57 -9.82 -1.62
C MET A 602 -8.94 -11.01 -0.90
N ALA A 603 -8.24 -11.88 -1.63
CA ALA A 603 -7.56 -13.04 -1.05
C ALA A 603 -6.44 -12.63 -0.07
N LEU A 604 -5.67 -11.59 -0.39
CA LEU A 604 -4.64 -11.02 0.49
C LEU A 604 -5.22 -10.53 1.81
N THR A 605 -6.33 -9.80 1.77
CA THR A 605 -6.97 -9.26 2.98
C THR A 605 -7.58 -10.38 3.83
N ILE A 606 -8.18 -11.40 3.21
CA ILE A 606 -8.67 -12.59 3.92
C ILE A 606 -7.49 -13.33 4.57
N LEU A 607 -6.39 -13.51 3.86
CA LEU A 607 -5.19 -14.13 4.42
C LEU A 607 -4.58 -13.29 5.54
N ARG A 608 -4.49 -11.96 5.40
CA ARG A 608 -4.02 -11.01 6.43
C ARG A 608 -4.82 -11.18 7.71
N THR A 609 -6.15 -11.17 7.60
CA THR A 609 -7.07 -11.35 8.73
C THR A 609 -6.87 -12.72 9.39
N TYR A 610 -6.81 -13.78 8.59
CA TYR A 610 -6.58 -15.14 9.10
C TYR A 610 -5.21 -15.28 9.77
N TYR A 611 -4.15 -14.77 9.14
CA TYR A 611 -2.78 -14.82 9.64
C TYR A 611 -2.64 -14.07 10.98
N ASN A 612 -3.16 -12.84 11.06
CA ASN A 612 -3.03 -12.01 12.25
C ASN A 612 -3.80 -12.55 13.46
N PHE A 613 -5.03 -13.06 13.25
CA PHE A 613 -5.95 -13.37 14.36
C PHE A 613 -6.14 -14.86 14.63
N CYS A 614 -5.83 -15.74 13.68
CA CYS A 614 -6.12 -17.18 13.78
C CYS A 614 -4.89 -18.09 13.78
N ILE A 615 -3.74 -17.65 13.26
CA ILE A 615 -2.54 -18.49 13.16
C ILE A 615 -1.57 -18.15 14.30
N PRO A 616 -1.52 -18.94 15.39
CA PRO A 616 -0.49 -18.76 16.39
C PRO A 616 0.86 -19.28 15.88
N PHE A 617 1.94 -18.65 16.33
CA PHE A 617 3.30 -19.13 16.08
C PHE A 617 4.10 -19.16 17.38
N THR A 618 5.02 -20.12 17.43
CA THR A 618 5.89 -20.32 18.60
C THR A 618 7.08 -19.38 18.52
N THR A 619 7.33 -18.63 19.59
CA THR A 619 8.59 -17.94 19.84
C THR A 619 9.22 -18.46 21.13
N LYS A 620 10.50 -18.16 21.32
CA LYS A 620 11.18 -18.34 22.60
C LYS A 620 11.29 -16.97 23.28
N GLU A 621 10.81 -16.87 24.52
CA GLU A 621 11.08 -15.74 25.41
C GLU A 621 11.85 -16.31 26.60
N GLY A 622 13.17 -16.07 26.62
CA GLY A 622 14.09 -16.81 27.49
C GLY A 622 14.04 -18.32 27.22
N ALA A 623 13.86 -19.11 28.28
CA ALA A 623 13.71 -20.56 28.19
C ALA A 623 12.28 -21.03 27.83
N LYS A 624 11.29 -20.13 27.89
CA LYS A 624 9.87 -20.50 27.70
C LYS A 624 9.47 -20.41 26.23
N LYS A 625 8.75 -21.44 25.77
CA LYS A 625 8.06 -21.41 24.47
C LYS A 625 6.72 -20.74 24.63
N ILE A 626 6.47 -19.70 23.86
CA ILE A 626 5.20 -18.95 23.88
C ILE A 626 4.53 -19.08 22.53
N VAL A 627 3.27 -19.50 22.56
CA VAL A 627 2.43 -19.72 21.38
C VAL A 627 1.34 -18.66 21.39
N LYS A 628 1.50 -17.64 20.54
CA LYS A 628 0.57 -16.51 20.41
C LYS A 628 0.38 -16.16 18.93
N THR A 629 -0.79 -15.64 18.58
CA THR A 629 -1.04 -15.03 17.27
C THR A 629 -0.33 -13.69 17.15
N PRO A 630 -0.11 -13.16 15.93
CA PRO A 630 0.39 -11.80 15.77
C PRO A 630 -0.46 -10.76 16.49
N ALA A 631 -1.79 -10.88 16.46
CA ALA A 631 -2.70 -9.97 17.17
C ALA A 631 -2.51 -9.99 18.69
N GLN A 632 -2.33 -11.17 19.28
CA GLN A 632 -2.02 -11.30 20.71
C GLN A 632 -0.66 -10.73 21.09
N ARG A 633 0.32 -10.77 20.18
CA ARG A 633 1.66 -10.23 20.42
C ARG A 633 1.68 -8.70 20.30
N LEU A 634 0.91 -8.15 19.36
CA LEU A 634 0.76 -6.71 19.22
C LEU A 634 -0.03 -6.10 20.39
N GLY A 635 -0.85 -6.90 21.08
CA GLY A 635 -1.63 -6.47 22.25
C GLY A 635 -3.03 -5.98 21.93
N ILE A 636 -3.54 -6.20 20.70
CA ILE A 636 -4.89 -5.76 20.32
C ILE A 636 -6.01 -6.69 20.83
N THR A 637 -5.67 -7.91 21.23
CA THR A 637 -6.63 -8.89 21.77
C THR A 637 -5.92 -10.03 22.48
N ASP A 638 -6.54 -10.61 23.52
CA ASP A 638 -6.04 -11.83 24.16
C ASP A 638 -6.65 -13.11 23.54
N LYS A 639 -7.65 -12.99 22.67
CA LYS A 639 -8.36 -14.15 22.09
C LYS A 639 -7.63 -14.67 20.85
N VAL A 640 -7.51 -15.99 20.76
CA VAL A 640 -7.23 -16.67 19.49
C VAL A 640 -8.56 -16.89 18.77
N PHE A 641 -8.70 -16.31 17.58
CA PHE A 641 -9.89 -16.45 16.76
C PHE A 641 -9.78 -17.65 15.82
N ASN A 642 -10.91 -18.08 15.28
CA ASN A 642 -10.98 -19.03 14.18
C ASN A 642 -11.82 -18.46 13.03
N LEU A 643 -11.83 -19.15 11.88
CA LEU A 643 -12.58 -18.71 10.70
C LEU A 643 -14.09 -18.57 10.97
N LYS A 644 -14.68 -19.37 11.86
CA LYS A 644 -16.10 -19.25 12.21
C LYS A 644 -16.38 -17.97 13.00
N ASP A 645 -15.46 -17.53 13.86
CA ASP A 645 -15.60 -16.25 14.56
C ASP A 645 -15.67 -15.07 13.57
N ILE A 646 -14.92 -15.13 12.47
CA ILE A 646 -14.95 -14.10 11.41
C ILE A 646 -16.22 -14.20 10.57
N ILE A 647 -16.51 -15.40 10.04
CA ILE A 647 -17.63 -15.67 9.14
C ILE A 647 -18.98 -15.36 9.81
N TYR A 648 -19.13 -15.78 11.07
CA TYR A 648 -20.37 -15.65 11.83
C TYR A 648 -20.32 -14.55 12.89
N LEU A 649 -19.42 -13.57 12.74
CA LEU A 649 -19.33 -12.40 13.62
C LEU A 649 -20.70 -11.73 13.76
N ARG A 650 -21.18 -11.60 15.01
CA ARG A 650 -22.47 -11.00 15.36
C ARG A 650 -22.33 -9.59 15.88
#